data_AF-A0A6G4A4X2-F1
#
_entry.id   AF-A0A6G4A4X2-F1
#
_cell.length_a   1.000
_cell.length_b   1.000
_cell.length_c   1.000
_cell.angle_alpha   90.00
_cell.angle_beta   90.00
_cell.angle_gamma   90.00
#
_symmetry.space_group_name_H-M   'P 1'
#
loop_
_entity.id
_entity.type
_entity.pdbx_description
1 polymer ?
#
loop_
_entity_poly.entity_id
_entity_poly.type
_entity_poly.pdbx_seq_one_letter_code
_entity_poly.pdbx_strand_id
1 'polypeptide(L)'
;MTIALPKPKSTSILILILALVINILIPFGSNNSFAAEAHVNNPFLGATAYVSPDYAALIDTSIAQVSDSTLIAKMQMVKSYPTAVWLDRIAAIQGGAANGGRKSLSETMDAVLAQKNSSTPITTTFVIYDLPGRDCHALASNGELPLTQAGLQTYKTQYIDAIASVFSDSKYQNIRIVTVIEPDSLPNLVTNLSDPECAQANSTNIYRDATQYALNKLHAIPNVYTYMDIGHSGWLGWDSNRQSAIDLFTNVVTGTTAGLASVDGFITDTANTTPLDEPFLSDPNLTISGQQLRSANYYQWNPYFDEADFTAALYAGFVANGWPTSLGFLIDTSRNGWGGPGRPTGANGTNVNDYANSGRIDKRFHRGNWCNPSGAGMGQPPTVAPAGYPASHLDAFVWVKPPGESDGSSSYIPNNEGKGFDRMCDPTYTNENGSPTGALPGAPLSGHWFHNQFVQLVQNAYPAIPGNGNNPTVPAAPTVLTATAGNAQVELSWIASNGATSYNVKRATTSGGPYTTVATGISGTSYTNTGLTNGTTYYYVVSAANSAGESLNSAQVSAMPQSGVTMPATPTGLIATPGNTQAALSWTASNGATSYNVNRATTSSGPYTTVATGISGTSYTNTGLTNGTTYYYVVSAVNIAGESPNSSQVSVTPQGTPPTSNLSVQYRAADTNINDNQIKPHFNIKNNGTTAVLLSDLSIRYYFTKDGTQAMNSWVDWAQVGGANIQRTFVSTTGTNSDTYVELSFTSGAGSIPAGGQSGDIQLRMSKTDWSNFNESNDYSFDGTKTSYTNWDKVTLFQNGTLVWGIQP
;
A
#
# COMPACT_ATOMS: atom_id res chain seq x y z
N MET A 1 59.75 -72.27 10.78
CA MET A 1 60.09 -71.84 12.15
C MET A 1 58.79 -71.33 12.78
N THR A 2 58.54 -71.80 13.98
CA THR A 2 57.26 -71.90 14.68
C THR A 2 56.90 -70.63 15.47
N ILE A 3 55.59 -70.32 15.55
CA ILE A 3 54.80 -69.96 16.77
C ILE A 3 55.13 -68.58 17.42
N ALA A 4 54.21 -67.70 17.85
CA ALA A 4 52.86 -67.87 18.42
C ALA A 4 52.00 -66.58 18.33
N LEU A 5 50.67 -66.79 18.27
CA LEU A 5 49.57 -65.86 18.60
C LEU A 5 49.43 -65.66 20.14
N PRO A 6 48.64 -64.67 20.65
CA PRO A 6 47.20 -64.90 20.91
C PRO A 6 46.26 -63.66 20.80
N LYS A 7 45.02 -63.90 20.32
CA LYS A 7 43.75 -63.15 20.63
C LYS A 7 43.37 -63.41 22.14
N PRO A 8 42.22 -63.01 22.79
CA PRO A 8 40.90 -62.54 22.29
C PRO A 8 39.99 -61.70 23.28
N LYS A 9 38.70 -61.54 22.91
CA LYS A 9 37.47 -61.31 23.74
C LYS A 9 37.24 -59.89 24.30
N SER A 10 36.04 -59.30 24.21
CA SER A 10 34.76 -59.90 24.64
C SER A 10 33.50 -59.30 23.97
N THR A 11 32.62 -60.23 23.54
CA THR A 11 31.15 -60.31 23.73
C THR A 11 30.24 -59.11 23.39
N SER A 12 29.40 -59.23 22.34
CA SER A 12 28.04 -59.83 22.36
C SER A 12 27.01 -58.86 22.96
N ILE A 13 25.95 -58.49 22.24
CA ILE A 13 24.72 -59.28 22.16
C ILE A 13 24.04 -59.10 20.79
N LEU A 14 23.70 -60.24 20.20
CA LEU A 14 22.85 -60.47 19.04
C LEU A 14 21.41 -60.67 19.52
N ILE A 15 20.41 -60.37 18.66
CA ILE A 15 18.99 -60.82 18.58
C ILE A 15 18.14 -59.58 18.23
N LEU A 16 17.36 -59.45 17.15
CA LEU A 16 16.42 -60.32 16.41
C LEU A 16 16.02 -59.50 15.13
N ILE A 17 15.88 -59.98 13.88
CA ILE A 17 14.73 -60.62 13.19
C ILE A 17 15.10 -60.53 11.68
N LEU A 18 15.35 -61.64 10.99
CA LEU A 18 14.51 -62.27 9.94
C LEU A 18 14.02 -61.38 8.77
N ALA A 19 14.32 -61.90 7.56
CA ALA A 19 13.71 -61.65 6.24
C ALA A 19 14.27 -60.52 5.36
N LEU A 20 15.24 -60.86 4.49
CA LEU A 20 15.14 -60.58 3.05
C LEU A 20 16.23 -61.34 2.25
N VAL A 21 15.86 -62.39 1.52
CA VAL A 21 16.62 -62.88 0.37
C VAL A 21 15.61 -63.21 -0.74
N ILE A 22 15.69 -62.46 -1.84
CA ILE A 22 15.57 -62.86 -3.26
C ILE A 22 15.30 -61.58 -4.07
N ASN A 23 16.33 -61.02 -4.71
CA ASN A 23 16.41 -60.94 -6.17
C ASN A 23 17.69 -60.23 -6.63
N ILE A 24 18.44 -60.95 -7.48
CA ILE A 24 19.54 -60.48 -8.31
C ILE A 24 18.91 -59.94 -9.62
N LEU A 25 19.51 -58.86 -10.16
CA LEU A 25 19.26 -58.16 -11.45
C LEU A 25 18.15 -57.08 -11.48
N ILE A 26 18.53 -55.81 -11.24
CA ILE A 26 17.94 -54.56 -11.80
C ILE A 26 19.09 -53.52 -11.92
N PRO A 27 19.13 -52.64 -12.95
CA PRO A 27 20.35 -52.17 -13.61
C PRO A 27 21.00 -50.95 -12.96
N PHE A 28 22.17 -50.60 -13.49
CA PHE A 28 22.91 -49.36 -13.30
C PHE A 28 22.01 -48.15 -13.00
N GLY A 29 22.41 -47.43 -11.94
CA GLY A 29 21.68 -46.32 -11.35
C GLY A 29 21.07 -45.37 -12.37
N SER A 30 19.80 -45.09 -12.14
CA SER A 30 19.05 -43.99 -12.72
C SER A 30 19.90 -42.72 -12.74
N ASN A 31 20.16 -42.21 -13.95
CA ASN A 31 20.42 -40.80 -14.15
C ASN A 31 19.27 -40.04 -13.48
N ASN A 32 19.55 -39.32 -12.39
CA ASN A 32 18.64 -38.29 -11.91
C ASN A 32 18.61 -37.23 -13.02
N SER A 33 17.63 -37.34 -13.91
CA SER A 33 17.30 -36.30 -14.87
C SER A 33 16.76 -35.12 -14.07
N PHE A 34 17.64 -34.20 -13.68
CA PHE A 34 17.22 -32.87 -13.27
C PHE A 34 16.54 -32.23 -14.49
N ALA A 35 15.29 -31.80 -14.31
CA ALA A 35 14.62 -31.00 -15.34
C ALA A 35 15.43 -29.72 -15.55
N ALA A 36 15.61 -29.31 -16.82
CA ALA A 36 16.29 -28.06 -17.16
C ALA A 36 15.67 -26.89 -16.39
N GLU A 37 16.50 -25.92 -16.01
CA GLU A 37 16.00 -24.76 -15.28
C GLU A 37 15.02 -23.98 -16.17
N ALA A 38 13.81 -23.72 -15.66
CA ALA A 38 12.83 -22.94 -16.40
C ALA A 38 13.34 -21.51 -16.57
N HIS A 39 13.05 -20.91 -17.73
CA HIS A 39 13.31 -19.50 -17.96
C HIS A 39 12.40 -18.66 -17.03
N VAL A 40 13.00 -17.89 -16.12
CA VAL A 40 12.28 -17.09 -15.11
C VAL A 40 12.31 -15.60 -15.44
N ASN A 41 11.45 -14.79 -14.81
CA ASN A 41 11.44 -13.35 -15.11
C ASN A 41 12.72 -12.62 -14.70
N ASN A 42 13.24 -12.92 -13.51
CA ASN A 42 14.48 -12.33 -13.00
C ASN A 42 15.46 -13.47 -12.69
N PRO A 43 16.56 -13.63 -13.45
CA PRO A 43 17.49 -14.74 -13.27
C PRO A 43 18.30 -14.63 -11.98
N PHE A 44 18.43 -13.45 -11.39
CA PHE A 44 19.19 -13.23 -10.16
C PHE A 44 18.40 -13.62 -8.91
N LEU A 45 17.06 -13.60 -8.98
CA LEU A 45 16.20 -13.86 -7.83
C LEU A 45 16.35 -15.31 -7.32
N GLY A 46 16.77 -15.44 -6.06
CA GLY A 46 16.97 -16.74 -5.40
C GLY A 46 18.19 -17.53 -5.87
N ALA A 47 19.07 -16.92 -6.70
CA ALA A 47 20.30 -17.53 -7.18
C ALA A 47 21.51 -17.04 -6.37
N THR A 48 22.52 -17.90 -6.21
CA THR A 48 23.89 -17.44 -5.92
C THR A 48 24.54 -16.89 -7.20
N ALA A 49 25.68 -16.21 -7.10
CA ALA A 49 26.40 -15.71 -8.27
C ALA A 49 27.82 -16.27 -8.34
N TYR A 50 28.32 -16.46 -9.56
CA TYR A 50 29.70 -16.88 -9.82
C TYR A 50 30.71 -15.82 -9.38
N VAL A 51 31.68 -16.23 -8.56
CA VAL A 51 32.79 -15.40 -8.13
C VAL A 51 34.06 -15.86 -8.84
N SER A 52 34.64 -14.98 -9.67
CA SER A 52 35.76 -15.33 -10.55
C SER A 52 37.08 -15.52 -9.78
N PRO A 53 37.68 -16.74 -9.81
CA PRO A 53 38.99 -16.98 -9.22
C PRO A 53 40.11 -16.19 -9.94
N ASP A 54 39.97 -15.97 -11.24
CA ASP A 54 40.96 -15.23 -12.04
C ASP A 54 40.98 -13.74 -11.60
N TYR A 55 39.82 -13.15 -11.35
CA TYR A 55 39.72 -11.79 -10.80
C TYR A 55 40.27 -11.70 -9.37
N ALA A 56 39.94 -12.68 -8.53
CA ALA A 56 40.46 -12.77 -7.18
C ALA A 56 42.01 -12.83 -7.14
N ALA A 57 42.62 -13.55 -8.09
CA ALA A 57 44.07 -13.63 -8.22
C ALA A 57 44.70 -12.30 -8.65
N LEU A 58 44.03 -11.51 -9.51
CA LEU A 58 44.49 -10.15 -9.86
C LEU A 58 44.48 -9.24 -8.63
N ILE A 59 43.45 -9.31 -7.78
CA ILE A 59 43.38 -8.57 -6.52
C ILE A 59 44.54 -8.95 -5.59
N ASP A 60 44.91 -10.23 -5.52
CA ASP A 60 46.05 -10.68 -4.71
C ASP A 60 47.36 -10.01 -5.13
N THR A 61 47.54 -9.67 -6.41
CA THR A 61 48.71 -8.91 -6.88
C THR A 61 48.72 -7.48 -6.34
N SER A 62 47.56 -6.85 -6.14
CA SER A 62 47.45 -5.52 -5.51
C SER A 62 47.65 -5.60 -4.01
N ILE A 63 47.13 -6.64 -3.36
CA ILE A 63 47.32 -6.88 -1.92
C ILE A 63 48.79 -7.04 -1.58
N ALA A 64 49.56 -7.73 -2.44
CA ALA A 64 51.00 -7.89 -2.26
C ALA A 64 51.80 -6.57 -2.37
N GLN A 65 51.22 -5.52 -2.95
CA GLN A 65 51.86 -4.21 -3.17
C GLN A 65 51.52 -3.16 -2.10
N VAL A 66 50.56 -3.45 -1.20
CA VAL A 66 50.11 -2.51 -0.16
C VAL A 66 50.41 -3.04 1.25
N SER A 67 50.61 -2.14 2.21
CA SER A 67 50.89 -2.48 3.62
C SER A 67 49.81 -2.04 4.61
N ASP A 68 48.85 -1.21 4.18
CA ASP A 68 47.73 -0.77 5.01
C ASP A 68 46.75 -1.94 5.26
N SER A 69 46.65 -2.39 6.51
CA SER A 69 45.81 -3.53 6.91
C SER A 69 44.32 -3.33 6.63
N THR A 70 43.83 -2.09 6.71
CA THR A 70 42.42 -1.75 6.44
C THR A 70 42.16 -1.81 4.95
N LEU A 71 43.08 -1.28 4.13
CA LEU A 71 42.98 -1.38 2.67
C LEU A 71 43.06 -2.84 2.21
N ILE A 72 43.97 -3.64 2.77
CA ILE A 72 44.07 -5.07 2.50
C ILE A 72 42.75 -5.77 2.83
N ALA A 73 42.16 -5.52 4.00
CA ALA A 73 40.90 -6.14 4.39
C ALA A 73 39.74 -5.76 3.45
N LYS A 74 39.68 -4.50 2.99
CA LYS A 74 38.72 -4.09 1.96
C LYS A 74 38.95 -4.83 0.64
N MET A 75 40.20 -4.93 0.17
CA MET A 75 40.53 -5.68 -1.04
C MET A 75 40.16 -7.16 -0.93
N GLN A 76 40.34 -7.78 0.25
CA GLN A 76 39.88 -9.15 0.50
C GLN A 76 38.36 -9.28 0.41
N MET A 77 37.60 -8.30 0.93
CA MET A 77 36.14 -8.28 0.76
C MET A 77 35.75 -8.19 -0.72
N VAL A 78 36.46 -7.38 -1.52
CA VAL A 78 36.18 -7.23 -2.96
C VAL A 78 36.26 -8.57 -3.71
N LYS A 79 37.16 -9.47 -3.32
CA LYS A 79 37.29 -10.82 -3.92
C LYS A 79 36.02 -11.67 -3.78
N SER A 80 35.11 -11.33 -2.86
CA SER A 80 33.86 -12.06 -2.66
C SER A 80 32.73 -11.62 -3.58
N TYR A 81 32.88 -10.51 -4.31
CA TYR A 81 31.83 -10.00 -5.19
C TYR A 81 31.89 -10.63 -6.58
N PRO A 82 30.74 -10.98 -7.17
CA PRO A 82 30.68 -11.50 -8.53
C PRO A 82 30.99 -10.39 -9.55
N THR A 83 31.73 -10.73 -10.60
CA THR A 83 32.02 -9.86 -11.74
C THR A 83 31.73 -10.58 -13.05
N ALA A 84 31.31 -9.86 -14.09
CA ALA A 84 31.11 -10.46 -15.39
C ALA A 84 32.43 -10.93 -16.04
N VAL A 85 32.32 -11.92 -16.93
CA VAL A 85 33.42 -12.43 -17.74
C VAL A 85 33.30 -11.88 -19.16
N TRP A 86 34.29 -11.12 -19.59
CA TRP A 86 34.28 -10.48 -20.90
C TRP A 86 34.79 -11.41 -21.98
N LEU A 87 34.00 -11.60 -23.03
CA LEU A 87 34.39 -12.28 -24.25
C LEU A 87 34.74 -11.22 -25.29
N ASP A 88 35.79 -10.43 -25.06
CA ASP A 88 36.12 -9.23 -25.84
C ASP A 88 36.79 -9.49 -27.20
N ARG A 89 36.87 -10.77 -27.61
CA ARG A 89 37.50 -11.29 -28.84
C ARG A 89 37.30 -12.80 -28.94
N ILE A 90 37.49 -13.38 -30.11
CA ILE A 90 37.43 -14.85 -30.34
C ILE A 90 38.40 -15.60 -29.43
N ALA A 91 39.62 -15.07 -29.22
CA ALA A 91 40.60 -15.70 -28.34
C ALA A 91 40.12 -15.85 -26.88
N ALA A 92 39.19 -15.00 -26.42
CA ALA A 92 38.64 -15.08 -25.07
C ALA A 92 37.76 -16.32 -24.86
N ILE A 93 37.14 -16.85 -25.92
CA ILE A 93 36.40 -18.11 -25.87
C ILE A 93 37.34 -19.27 -25.54
N GLN A 94 38.55 -19.25 -26.09
CA GLN A 94 39.55 -20.31 -25.94
C GLN A 94 40.49 -20.14 -24.75
N GLY A 95 40.60 -18.92 -24.20
CA GLY A 95 41.42 -18.64 -23.02
C GLY A 95 42.93 -18.84 -23.24
N GLY A 96 43.64 -19.13 -22.15
CA GLY A 96 45.08 -19.42 -22.16
C GLY A 96 45.94 -18.20 -22.46
N ALA A 97 47.16 -18.42 -22.97
CA ALA A 97 48.15 -17.36 -23.17
C ALA A 97 47.69 -16.25 -24.14
N ALA A 98 46.88 -16.59 -25.15
CA ALA A 98 46.31 -15.63 -26.08
C ALA A 98 45.28 -14.69 -25.43
N ASN A 99 44.74 -15.08 -24.27
CA ASN A 99 43.83 -14.26 -23.47
C ASN A 99 44.43 -13.90 -22.10
N GLY A 100 45.73 -13.58 -22.05
CA GLY A 100 46.38 -13.12 -20.82
C GLY A 100 46.41 -14.16 -19.68
N GLY A 101 46.30 -15.45 -20.01
CA GLY A 101 46.28 -16.55 -19.04
C GLY A 101 44.92 -16.85 -18.41
N ARG A 102 43.86 -16.13 -18.81
CA ARG A 102 42.48 -16.36 -18.31
C ARG A 102 41.93 -17.71 -18.77
N LYS A 103 40.99 -18.25 -18.01
CA LYS A 103 40.26 -19.47 -18.38
C LYS A 103 39.52 -19.31 -19.70
N SER A 104 39.40 -20.40 -20.44
CA SER A 104 38.46 -20.51 -21.57
C SER A 104 37.01 -20.39 -21.11
N LEU A 105 36.08 -20.20 -22.05
CA LEU A 105 34.65 -20.19 -21.77
C LEU A 105 34.20 -21.51 -21.12
N SER A 106 34.65 -22.64 -21.65
CA SER A 106 34.31 -23.96 -21.09
C SER A 106 34.88 -24.18 -19.69
N GLU A 107 36.15 -23.82 -19.45
CA GLU A 107 36.74 -23.91 -18.10
C GLU A 107 36.07 -22.97 -17.10
N THR A 108 35.61 -21.81 -17.55
CA THR A 108 34.83 -20.88 -16.73
C THR A 108 33.48 -21.49 -16.38
N MET A 109 32.75 -22.05 -17.34
CA MET A 109 31.47 -22.73 -17.08
C MET A 109 31.63 -23.93 -16.13
N ASP A 110 32.74 -24.65 -16.22
CA ASP A 110 33.09 -25.70 -15.26
C ASP A 110 33.34 -25.17 -13.85
N ALA A 111 34.00 -24.02 -13.73
CA ALA A 111 34.20 -23.35 -12.44
C ALA A 111 32.87 -22.84 -11.85
N VAL A 112 31.95 -22.33 -12.68
CA VAL A 112 30.60 -21.93 -12.26
C VAL A 112 29.85 -23.15 -11.72
N LEU A 113 29.87 -24.27 -12.46
CA LEU A 113 29.21 -25.50 -12.04
C LEU A 113 29.78 -26.03 -10.70
N ALA A 114 31.09 -25.91 -10.50
CA ALA A 114 31.75 -26.29 -9.26
C ALA A 114 31.36 -25.41 -8.05
N GLN A 115 30.97 -24.15 -8.28
CA GLN A 115 30.45 -23.24 -7.23
C GLN A 115 28.95 -23.43 -6.96
N LYS A 116 28.23 -24.14 -7.84
CA LYS A 116 26.79 -24.35 -7.70
C LYS A 116 26.47 -25.26 -6.51
N ASN A 117 25.59 -24.80 -5.61
CA ASN A 117 24.96 -25.65 -4.60
C ASN A 117 23.84 -26.50 -5.24
N SER A 118 23.71 -27.78 -4.86
CA SER A 118 22.69 -28.71 -5.39
C SER A 118 21.25 -28.21 -5.31
N SER A 119 20.90 -27.38 -4.32
CA SER A 119 19.51 -26.90 -4.12
C SER A 119 19.26 -25.45 -4.54
N THR A 120 20.31 -24.70 -4.91
CA THR A 120 20.20 -23.26 -5.20
C THR A 120 20.70 -22.98 -6.63
N PRO A 121 19.94 -22.25 -7.46
CA PRO A 121 20.42 -21.78 -8.76
C PRO A 121 21.69 -20.94 -8.63
N ILE A 122 22.49 -20.89 -9.71
CA ILE A 122 23.65 -20.00 -9.79
C ILE A 122 23.57 -19.18 -11.07
N THR A 123 23.86 -17.87 -10.97
CA THR A 123 24.04 -16.99 -12.12
C THR A 123 25.52 -16.82 -12.47
N THR A 124 25.80 -16.67 -13.75
CA THR A 124 27.08 -16.17 -14.25
C THR A 124 26.80 -15.15 -15.34
N THR A 125 27.52 -14.03 -15.34
CA THR A 125 27.35 -12.96 -16.32
C THR A 125 28.50 -12.97 -17.31
N PHE A 126 28.18 -13.00 -18.61
CA PHE A 126 29.12 -12.85 -19.70
C PHE A 126 28.85 -11.57 -20.48
N VAL A 127 29.90 -10.93 -20.98
CA VAL A 127 29.77 -9.80 -21.89
C VAL A 127 30.11 -10.27 -23.29
N ILE A 128 29.12 -10.18 -24.18
CA ILE A 128 29.24 -10.46 -25.62
C ILE A 128 29.65 -9.14 -26.26
N TYR A 129 30.88 -9.05 -26.76
CA TYR A 129 31.49 -7.77 -27.12
C TYR A 129 32.57 -7.94 -28.19
N ASP A 130 32.18 -8.28 -29.42
CA ASP A 130 33.12 -8.45 -30.53
C ASP A 130 32.52 -8.07 -31.88
N LEU A 131 31.61 -7.08 -31.91
CA LEU A 131 31.00 -6.62 -33.15
C LEU A 131 32.04 -6.29 -34.24
N PRO A 132 31.75 -6.57 -35.52
CA PRO A 132 32.53 -6.04 -36.62
C PRO A 132 32.52 -4.51 -36.61
N GLY A 133 33.69 -3.89 -36.58
CA GLY A 133 33.83 -2.44 -36.40
C GLY A 133 33.36 -1.95 -35.05
N ARG A 134 33.58 -2.73 -33.98
CA ARG A 134 33.24 -2.40 -32.59
C ARG A 134 33.68 -0.98 -32.21
N ASP A 135 32.95 -0.32 -31.31
CA ASP A 135 33.34 0.98 -30.75
C ASP A 135 33.54 2.05 -31.85
N CYS A 136 32.59 2.16 -32.80
CA CYS A 136 32.79 2.96 -34.02
C CYS A 136 33.00 4.47 -33.80
N HIS A 137 32.72 4.98 -32.59
CA HIS A 137 32.95 6.36 -32.20
C HIS A 137 34.28 6.55 -31.46
N ALA A 138 34.95 5.46 -31.06
CA ALA A 138 36.25 5.53 -30.43
C ALA A 138 37.29 6.13 -31.40
N LEU A 139 38.25 6.89 -30.85
CA LEU A 139 39.36 7.41 -31.63
C LEU A 139 40.32 6.28 -32.04
N ALA A 140 40.34 5.19 -31.27
CA ALA A 140 41.01 3.94 -31.64
C ALA A 140 40.28 2.74 -31.01
N SER A 141 39.43 2.08 -31.80
CA SER A 141 38.78 0.84 -31.41
C SER A 141 39.79 -0.30 -31.18
N ASN A 142 39.43 -1.21 -30.27
CA ASN A 142 40.15 -2.46 -30.01
C ASN A 142 39.46 -3.69 -30.64
N GLY A 143 38.42 -3.51 -31.46
CA GLY A 143 37.71 -4.60 -32.11
C GLY A 143 38.57 -5.30 -33.15
N GLU A 144 38.63 -6.64 -33.13
CA GLU A 144 39.46 -7.39 -34.08
C GLU A 144 38.77 -7.63 -35.44
N LEU A 145 37.44 -7.56 -35.46
CA LEU A 145 36.65 -7.85 -36.66
C LEU A 145 36.44 -6.57 -37.49
N PRO A 146 36.81 -6.57 -38.79
CA PRO A 146 36.63 -5.40 -39.65
C PRO A 146 35.15 -5.20 -40.01
N LEU A 147 34.71 -3.93 -40.12
CA LEU A 147 33.33 -3.54 -40.48
C LEU A 147 32.96 -3.88 -41.93
N THR A 148 32.80 -5.17 -42.19
CA THR A 148 32.56 -5.76 -43.51
C THR A 148 31.63 -6.96 -43.38
N GLN A 149 31.03 -7.40 -44.48
CA GLN A 149 30.22 -8.63 -44.49
C GLN A 149 31.03 -9.88 -44.16
N ALA A 150 32.33 -9.92 -44.50
CA ALA A 150 33.23 -11.00 -44.08
C ALA A 150 33.50 -10.97 -42.57
N GLY A 151 33.66 -9.79 -41.99
CA GLY A 151 33.73 -9.59 -40.54
C GLY A 151 32.45 -10.06 -39.84
N LEU A 152 31.28 -9.69 -40.37
CA LEU A 152 29.98 -10.17 -39.89
C LEU A 152 29.87 -11.70 -39.95
N GLN A 153 30.32 -12.34 -41.03
CA GLN A 153 30.30 -13.79 -41.12
C GLN A 153 31.24 -14.45 -40.09
N THR A 154 32.39 -13.83 -39.82
CA THR A 154 33.33 -14.28 -38.78
C THR A 154 32.70 -14.15 -37.39
N TYR A 155 32.09 -13.01 -37.09
CA TYR A 155 31.33 -12.79 -35.86
C TYR A 155 30.25 -13.86 -35.64
N LYS A 156 29.48 -14.17 -36.69
CA LYS A 156 28.43 -15.19 -36.60
C LYS A 156 29.01 -16.58 -36.29
N THR A 157 30.02 -17.01 -37.04
CA THR A 157 30.47 -18.42 -37.06
C THR A 157 31.58 -18.77 -36.09
N GLN A 158 32.52 -17.85 -35.86
CA GLN A 158 33.69 -18.10 -35.01
C GLN A 158 33.52 -17.53 -33.61
N TYR A 159 32.59 -16.59 -33.43
CA TYR A 159 32.32 -15.95 -32.15
C TYR A 159 30.95 -16.40 -31.58
N ILE A 160 29.82 -15.96 -32.14
CA ILE A 160 28.48 -16.27 -31.58
C ILE A 160 28.16 -17.77 -31.61
N ASP A 161 28.36 -18.44 -32.74
CA ASP A 161 28.09 -19.89 -32.84
C ASP A 161 28.97 -20.70 -31.88
N ALA A 162 30.22 -20.29 -31.67
CA ALA A 162 31.13 -20.94 -30.74
C ALA A 162 30.68 -20.75 -29.27
N ILE A 163 30.23 -19.55 -28.90
CA ILE A 163 29.68 -19.25 -27.57
C ILE A 163 28.38 -20.05 -27.34
N ALA A 164 27.44 -20.00 -28.29
CA ALA A 164 26.17 -20.70 -28.20
C ALA A 164 26.35 -22.23 -28.12
N SER A 165 27.36 -22.78 -28.81
CA SER A 165 27.72 -24.20 -28.71
C SER A 165 28.12 -24.59 -27.29
N VAL A 166 28.90 -23.75 -26.59
CA VAL A 166 29.28 -24.02 -25.18
C VAL A 166 28.07 -23.85 -24.25
N PHE A 167 27.31 -22.76 -24.40
CA PHE A 167 26.16 -22.49 -23.52
C PHE A 167 25.02 -23.52 -23.65
N SER A 168 24.87 -24.11 -24.83
CA SER A 168 23.85 -25.15 -25.09
C SER A 168 24.27 -26.56 -24.66
N ASP A 169 25.48 -26.75 -24.15
CA ASP A 169 25.88 -28.04 -23.59
C ASP A 169 24.98 -28.39 -22.39
N SER A 170 24.32 -29.55 -22.48
CA SER A 170 23.45 -30.11 -21.44
C SER A 170 24.09 -30.16 -20.05
N LYS A 171 25.43 -30.18 -19.96
CA LYS A 171 26.18 -30.07 -18.71
C LYS A 171 25.84 -28.80 -17.92
N TYR A 172 25.52 -27.71 -18.60
CA TYR A 172 25.30 -26.39 -18.01
C TYR A 172 23.83 -25.99 -17.90
N GLN A 173 22.88 -26.87 -18.24
CA GLN A 173 21.43 -26.58 -18.24
C GLN A 173 20.83 -26.14 -16.88
N ASN A 174 21.59 -26.29 -15.80
CA ASN A 174 21.22 -25.90 -14.43
C ASN A 174 21.94 -24.62 -13.95
N ILE A 175 22.53 -23.86 -14.87
CA ILE A 175 23.15 -22.55 -14.63
C ILE A 175 22.30 -21.50 -15.33
N ARG A 176 22.04 -20.37 -14.66
CA ARG A 176 21.44 -19.19 -15.30
C ARG A 176 22.55 -18.36 -15.92
N ILE A 177 22.61 -18.33 -17.25
CA ILE A 177 23.67 -17.65 -17.99
C ILE A 177 23.13 -16.28 -18.39
N VAL A 178 23.64 -15.21 -17.80
CA VAL A 178 23.27 -13.85 -18.16
C VAL A 178 24.24 -13.32 -19.20
N THR A 179 23.76 -12.73 -20.27
CA THR A 179 24.59 -12.14 -21.33
C THR A 179 24.29 -10.67 -21.48
N VAL A 180 25.30 -9.81 -21.28
CA VAL A 180 25.29 -8.40 -21.66
C VAL A 180 25.66 -8.30 -23.13
N ILE A 181 24.73 -7.79 -23.94
CA ILE A 181 24.85 -7.79 -25.40
C ILE A 181 25.43 -6.47 -25.90
N GLU A 182 26.65 -6.57 -26.42
CA GLU A 182 27.37 -5.60 -27.23
C GLU A 182 27.33 -4.16 -26.69
N PRO A 183 28.03 -3.88 -25.58
CA PRO A 183 28.25 -2.50 -25.14
C PRO A 183 28.82 -1.60 -26.24
N ASP A 184 28.57 -0.29 -26.13
CA ASP A 184 29.10 0.74 -27.06
C ASP A 184 28.81 0.45 -28.56
N SER A 185 27.58 -0.03 -28.84
CA SER A 185 27.17 -0.44 -30.19
C SER A 185 26.01 0.40 -30.74
N LEU A 186 24.77 -0.07 -30.61
CA LEU A 186 23.55 0.55 -31.14
C LEU A 186 23.34 2.02 -30.71
N PRO A 187 23.69 2.45 -29.47
CA PRO A 187 23.62 3.86 -29.10
C PRO A 187 24.38 4.80 -30.05
N ASN A 188 25.51 4.36 -30.62
CA ASN A 188 26.27 5.14 -31.60
C ASN A 188 25.48 5.44 -32.88
N LEU A 189 24.53 4.57 -33.25
CA LEU A 189 23.69 4.77 -34.44
C LEU A 189 22.60 5.83 -34.22
N VAL A 190 22.44 6.31 -32.99
CA VAL A 190 21.54 7.42 -32.64
C VAL A 190 22.31 8.74 -32.63
N THR A 191 23.49 8.79 -32.02
CA THR A 191 24.16 10.07 -31.72
C THR A 191 25.39 10.34 -32.57
N ASN A 192 26.07 9.32 -33.09
CA ASN A 192 27.45 9.43 -33.60
C ASN A 192 27.55 9.14 -35.10
N LEU A 193 26.46 9.33 -35.85
CA LEU A 193 26.44 9.13 -37.31
C LEU A 193 27.29 10.15 -38.09
N SER A 194 27.82 11.18 -37.43
CA SER A 194 28.84 12.06 -38.02
C SER A 194 30.18 11.36 -38.21
N ASP A 195 30.47 10.32 -37.41
CA ASP A 195 31.69 9.55 -37.55
C ASP A 195 31.59 8.57 -38.71
N PRO A 196 32.58 8.52 -39.62
CA PRO A 196 32.51 7.69 -40.81
C PRO A 196 32.27 6.20 -40.53
N GLU A 197 32.88 5.66 -39.46
CA GLU A 197 32.73 4.25 -39.10
C GLU A 197 31.32 3.95 -38.58
N CYS A 198 30.73 4.82 -37.74
CA CYS A 198 29.35 4.66 -37.29
C CYS A 198 28.34 4.86 -38.41
N ALA A 199 28.58 5.83 -39.31
CA ALA A 199 27.79 6.03 -40.52
C ALA A 199 27.85 4.79 -41.43
N GLN A 200 29.03 4.17 -41.56
CA GLN A 200 29.20 2.92 -42.29
C GLN A 200 28.48 1.77 -41.59
N ALA A 201 28.56 1.64 -40.27
CA ALA A 201 27.89 0.58 -39.51
C ALA A 201 26.36 0.68 -39.66
N ASN A 202 25.82 1.90 -39.67
CA ASN A 202 24.41 2.17 -39.92
C ASN A 202 24.01 1.84 -41.37
N SER A 203 24.73 2.38 -42.36
CA SER A 203 24.37 2.24 -43.78
C SER A 203 24.53 0.81 -44.32
N THR A 204 25.45 0.02 -43.74
CA THR A 204 25.65 -1.39 -44.08
C THR A 204 24.75 -2.35 -43.29
N ASN A 205 24.01 -1.85 -42.31
CA ASN A 205 23.16 -2.60 -41.38
C ASN A 205 23.90 -3.61 -40.47
N ILE A 206 25.24 -3.63 -40.48
CA ILE A 206 26.03 -4.70 -39.83
C ILE A 206 25.77 -4.80 -38.32
N TYR A 207 25.71 -3.67 -37.61
CA TYR A 207 25.42 -3.69 -36.16
C TYR A 207 24.04 -4.28 -35.87
N ARG A 208 23.03 -4.01 -36.71
CA ARG A 208 21.67 -4.55 -36.54
C ARG A 208 21.65 -6.06 -36.81
N ASP A 209 22.24 -6.46 -37.92
CA ASP A 209 22.28 -7.86 -38.35
C ASP A 209 23.07 -8.74 -37.37
N ALA A 210 24.18 -8.23 -36.85
CA ALA A 210 25.00 -8.92 -35.86
C ALA A 210 24.24 -9.05 -34.52
N THR A 211 23.67 -7.95 -34.01
CA THR A 211 22.89 -7.96 -32.77
C THR A 211 21.70 -8.91 -32.86
N GLN A 212 20.93 -8.85 -33.95
CA GLN A 212 19.81 -9.78 -34.18
C GLN A 212 20.28 -11.23 -34.22
N TYR A 213 21.44 -11.51 -34.83
CA TYR A 213 21.99 -12.86 -34.87
C TYR A 213 22.40 -13.37 -33.48
N ALA A 214 23.07 -12.55 -32.68
CA ALA A 214 23.43 -12.87 -31.30
C ALA A 214 22.19 -13.18 -30.47
N LEU A 215 21.18 -12.29 -30.49
CA LEU A 215 19.93 -12.49 -29.77
C LEU A 215 19.21 -13.76 -30.22
N ASN A 216 19.08 -14.00 -31.53
CA ASN A 216 18.45 -15.20 -32.08
C ASN A 216 19.12 -16.50 -31.60
N LYS A 217 20.46 -16.52 -31.50
CA LYS A 217 21.22 -17.70 -31.11
C LYS A 217 21.21 -17.93 -29.61
N LEU A 218 21.37 -16.86 -28.84
CA LEU A 218 21.49 -16.93 -27.38
C LEU A 218 20.12 -17.15 -26.72
N HIS A 219 19.08 -16.41 -27.12
CA HIS A 219 17.73 -16.57 -26.57
C HIS A 219 17.12 -17.95 -26.85
N ALA A 220 17.55 -18.62 -27.94
CA ALA A 220 17.11 -19.98 -28.23
C ALA A 220 17.58 -21.03 -27.19
N ILE A 221 18.52 -20.66 -26.31
CA ILE A 221 19.04 -21.52 -25.23
C ILE A 221 18.24 -21.21 -23.95
N PRO A 222 17.42 -22.14 -23.42
CA PRO A 222 16.40 -21.81 -22.41
C PRO A 222 16.91 -21.19 -21.10
N ASN A 223 18.15 -21.49 -20.70
CA ASN A 223 18.77 -21.00 -19.48
C ASN A 223 19.70 -19.79 -19.70
N VAL A 224 19.69 -19.19 -20.90
CA VAL A 224 20.38 -17.94 -21.22
C VAL A 224 19.41 -16.77 -21.13
N TYR A 225 19.86 -15.67 -20.50
CA TYR A 225 19.11 -14.45 -20.28
C TYR A 225 19.83 -13.26 -20.93
N THR A 226 19.18 -12.58 -21.86
CA THR A 226 19.78 -11.54 -22.72
C THR A 226 19.42 -10.13 -22.22
N TYR A 227 20.44 -9.39 -21.79
CA TYR A 227 20.32 -7.98 -21.41
C TYR A 227 21.07 -7.11 -22.42
N MET A 228 20.36 -6.25 -23.14
CA MET A 228 20.99 -5.37 -24.13
C MET A 228 21.60 -4.14 -23.46
N ASP A 229 22.85 -3.81 -23.81
CA ASP A 229 23.45 -2.55 -23.37
C ASP A 229 22.74 -1.37 -24.02
N ILE A 230 22.43 -0.34 -23.23
CA ILE A 230 21.80 0.89 -23.70
C ILE A 230 22.53 2.15 -23.20
N GLY A 231 23.87 2.06 -23.13
CA GLY A 231 24.71 3.17 -22.73
C GLY A 231 24.43 3.65 -21.31
N HIS A 232 24.38 4.97 -21.10
CA HIS A 232 24.17 5.58 -19.78
C HIS A 232 23.49 6.94 -19.92
N SER A 233 23.03 7.51 -18.81
CA SER A 233 22.27 8.76 -18.78
C SER A 233 23.04 9.94 -19.37
N GLY A 234 24.36 9.96 -19.21
CA GLY A 234 25.25 10.98 -19.78
C GLY A 234 25.39 10.96 -21.31
N TRP A 235 24.82 9.94 -21.96
CA TRP A 235 24.83 9.78 -23.42
C TRP A 235 23.42 9.85 -24.01
N LEU A 236 22.50 9.04 -23.49
CA LEU A 236 21.14 8.91 -24.02
C LEU A 236 20.07 9.61 -23.18
N GLY A 237 20.44 10.39 -22.16
CA GLY A 237 19.47 11.03 -21.26
C GLY A 237 18.61 12.14 -21.92
N TRP A 238 19.12 12.85 -22.93
CA TRP A 238 18.30 13.85 -23.63
C TRP A 238 17.09 13.20 -24.31
N ASP A 239 15.92 13.83 -24.22
CA ASP A 239 14.67 13.26 -24.74
C ASP A 239 14.75 12.84 -26.22
N SER A 240 15.44 13.63 -27.05
CA SER A 240 15.68 13.30 -28.46
C SER A 240 16.49 12.01 -28.63
N ASN A 241 17.53 11.82 -27.83
CA ASN A 241 18.42 10.67 -27.91
C ASN A 241 17.72 9.45 -27.32
N ARG A 242 17.09 9.60 -26.15
CA ARG A 242 16.36 8.55 -25.45
C ARG A 242 15.25 7.95 -26.30
N GLN A 243 14.38 8.79 -26.87
CA GLN A 243 13.29 8.31 -27.69
C GLN A 243 13.80 7.63 -28.96
N SER A 244 14.78 8.23 -29.64
CA SER A 244 15.37 7.63 -30.84
C SER A 244 16.05 6.30 -30.55
N ALA A 245 16.69 6.14 -29.38
CA ALA A 245 17.24 4.88 -28.92
C ALA A 245 16.14 3.85 -28.65
N ILE A 246 15.08 4.21 -27.94
CA ILE A 246 13.93 3.31 -27.71
C ILE A 246 13.37 2.80 -29.04
N ASP A 247 13.13 3.69 -30.00
CA ASP A 247 12.63 3.34 -31.32
C ASP A 247 13.61 2.40 -32.04
N LEU A 248 14.91 2.69 -31.97
CA LEU A 248 15.96 1.90 -32.60
C LEU A 248 16.02 0.48 -32.06
N PHE A 249 16.10 0.34 -30.74
CA PHE A 249 16.19 -0.96 -30.08
C PHE A 249 14.91 -1.76 -30.30
N THR A 250 13.73 -1.12 -30.22
CA THR A 250 12.45 -1.77 -30.52
C THR A 250 12.41 -2.32 -31.94
N ASN A 251 12.88 -1.55 -32.93
CA ASN A 251 12.93 -1.99 -34.32
C ASN A 251 13.92 -3.14 -34.54
N VAL A 252 15.13 -3.05 -33.96
CA VAL A 252 16.14 -4.11 -34.07
C VAL A 252 15.62 -5.40 -33.46
N VAL A 253 15.05 -5.35 -32.25
CA VAL A 253 14.59 -6.54 -31.54
C VAL A 253 13.33 -7.14 -32.15
N THR A 254 12.41 -6.32 -32.67
CA THR A 254 11.23 -6.81 -33.42
C THR A 254 11.63 -7.64 -34.64
N GLY A 255 12.79 -7.37 -35.25
CA GLY A 255 13.33 -8.16 -36.36
C GLY A 255 13.95 -9.50 -35.98
N THR A 256 14.04 -9.83 -34.69
CA THR A 256 14.47 -11.15 -34.23
C THR A 256 13.35 -12.19 -34.34
N THR A 257 13.71 -13.48 -34.27
CA THR A 257 12.80 -14.62 -34.43
C THR A 257 11.72 -14.67 -33.35
N ALA A 258 12.06 -14.32 -32.10
CA ALA A 258 11.10 -14.27 -31.00
C ALA A 258 10.55 -12.85 -30.75
N GLY A 259 10.85 -11.89 -31.63
CA GLY A 259 10.47 -10.48 -31.46
C GLY A 259 10.99 -9.91 -30.13
N LEU A 260 10.16 -9.14 -29.42
CA LEU A 260 10.53 -8.52 -28.14
C LEU A 260 10.88 -9.53 -27.04
N ALA A 261 10.44 -10.79 -27.15
CA ALA A 261 10.80 -11.83 -26.18
C ALA A 261 12.28 -12.26 -26.28
N SER A 262 12.99 -11.90 -27.35
CA SER A 262 14.42 -12.20 -27.50
C SER A 262 15.34 -11.47 -26.50
N VAL A 263 14.78 -10.56 -25.70
CA VAL A 263 15.48 -9.69 -24.74
C VAL A 263 14.73 -9.71 -23.42
N ASP A 264 15.41 -10.14 -22.37
CA ASP A 264 14.86 -10.20 -21.01
C ASP A 264 14.94 -8.86 -20.28
N GLY A 265 15.91 -8.04 -20.67
CA GLY A 265 16.11 -6.73 -20.08
C GLY A 265 17.11 -5.85 -20.80
N PHE A 266 17.40 -4.72 -20.18
CA PHE A 266 18.46 -3.81 -20.62
C PHE A 266 19.45 -3.58 -19.49
N ILE A 267 20.65 -3.10 -19.83
CA ILE A 267 21.66 -2.69 -18.86
C ILE A 267 22.19 -1.30 -19.19
N THR A 268 22.36 -0.47 -18.16
CA THR A 268 23.01 0.84 -18.26
C THR A 268 24.31 0.91 -17.47
N ASP A 269 25.10 1.94 -17.77
CA ASP A 269 26.37 2.29 -17.11
C ASP A 269 27.49 1.24 -17.27
N THR A 270 27.35 0.28 -18.19
CA THR A 270 28.36 -0.76 -18.45
C THR A 270 29.73 -0.14 -18.67
N ALA A 271 30.68 -0.47 -17.79
CA ALA A 271 32.03 0.09 -17.81
C ALA A 271 32.12 1.63 -17.74
N ASN A 272 31.09 2.33 -17.31
CA ASN A 272 31.10 3.78 -17.11
C ASN A 272 31.18 4.10 -15.61
N THR A 273 30.96 5.36 -15.24
CA THR A 273 31.03 5.85 -13.87
C THR A 273 29.93 6.87 -13.59
N THR A 274 28.78 6.79 -14.25
CA THR A 274 27.68 7.71 -13.97
C THR A 274 27.00 7.26 -12.69
N PRO A 275 26.83 8.12 -11.69
CA PRO A 275 26.38 7.68 -10.37
C PRO A 275 25.02 6.99 -10.43
N LEU A 276 24.82 6.04 -9.50
CA LEU A 276 23.52 5.42 -9.31
C LEU A 276 22.44 6.46 -8.98
N ASP A 277 22.76 7.41 -8.09
CA ASP A 277 21.91 8.55 -7.70
C ASP A 277 22.75 9.81 -7.55
N GLU A 278 22.16 10.98 -7.82
CA GLU A 278 22.69 12.29 -7.44
C GLU A 278 21.93 12.86 -6.22
N PRO A 279 22.28 12.45 -4.98
CA PRO A 279 21.45 12.67 -3.79
C PRO A 279 21.31 14.15 -3.39
N PHE A 280 22.18 15.03 -3.89
CA PHE A 280 22.15 16.46 -3.60
C PHE A 280 21.62 17.29 -4.76
N LEU A 281 21.32 16.67 -5.91
CA LEU A 281 20.83 17.31 -7.13
C LEU A 281 19.59 16.58 -7.68
N SER A 282 18.71 16.12 -6.80
CA SER A 282 17.58 15.24 -7.14
C SER A 282 16.44 15.89 -7.95
N ASP A 283 16.47 17.21 -8.16
CA ASP A 283 15.48 17.90 -9.00
C ASP A 283 16.19 18.63 -10.16
N PRO A 284 16.21 18.05 -11.38
CA PRO A 284 16.83 18.69 -12.54
C PRO A 284 16.13 19.99 -12.96
N ASN A 285 14.88 20.21 -12.53
CA ASN A 285 14.09 21.41 -12.84
C ASN A 285 14.20 22.50 -11.75
N LEU A 286 14.94 22.25 -10.67
CA LEU A 286 15.22 23.22 -9.63
C LEU A 286 15.72 24.53 -10.25
N THR A 287 15.15 25.66 -9.86
CA THR A 287 15.51 26.97 -10.42
C THR A 287 16.50 27.69 -9.51
N ILE A 288 17.68 28.01 -10.03
CA ILE A 288 18.72 28.82 -9.38
C ILE A 288 18.91 30.08 -10.21
N SER A 289 18.63 31.25 -9.61
CA SER A 289 18.77 32.55 -10.27
C SER A 289 18.07 32.64 -11.65
N GLY A 290 16.87 32.04 -11.76
CA GLY A 290 16.05 32.04 -12.97
C GLY A 290 16.44 31.04 -14.04
N GLN A 291 17.41 30.16 -13.80
CA GLN A 291 17.83 29.08 -14.70
C GLN A 291 17.56 27.72 -14.06
N GLN A 292 17.14 26.73 -14.85
CA GLN A 292 16.94 25.36 -14.36
C GLN A 292 18.29 24.68 -14.15
N LEU A 293 18.44 23.89 -13.09
CA LEU A 293 19.69 23.22 -12.72
C LEU A 293 20.27 22.37 -13.87
N ARG A 294 19.41 21.67 -14.62
CA ARG A 294 19.83 20.90 -15.80
C ARG A 294 20.54 21.71 -16.88
N SER A 295 20.38 23.04 -16.91
CA SER A 295 21.10 23.90 -17.85
C SER A 295 22.56 24.15 -17.48
N ALA A 296 23.01 23.70 -16.29
CA ALA A 296 24.41 23.75 -15.91
C ALA A 296 25.30 23.07 -16.97
N ASN A 297 26.49 23.62 -17.19
CA ASN A 297 27.44 23.19 -18.22
C ASN A 297 27.80 21.71 -18.12
N TYR A 298 27.75 21.12 -16.92
CA TYR A 298 28.02 19.70 -16.72
C TYR A 298 26.90 18.78 -17.25
N TYR A 299 25.66 19.24 -17.21
CA TYR A 299 24.48 18.45 -17.62
C TYR A 299 23.92 18.84 -18.99
N GLN A 300 24.18 20.06 -19.47
CA GLN A 300 23.88 20.50 -20.84
C GLN A 300 22.41 20.24 -21.25
N TRP A 301 21.47 20.59 -20.37
CA TRP A 301 20.02 20.38 -20.49
C TRP A 301 19.52 18.94 -20.37
N ASN A 302 20.41 17.97 -20.15
CA ASN A 302 20.03 16.59 -19.88
C ASN A 302 19.26 16.50 -18.55
N PRO A 303 18.02 15.99 -18.55
CA PRO A 303 17.22 15.90 -17.33
C PRO A 303 17.59 14.71 -16.43
N TYR A 304 18.43 13.78 -16.87
CA TYR A 304 18.82 12.60 -16.07
C TYR A 304 20.26 12.73 -15.62
N PHE A 305 20.44 13.00 -14.32
CA PHE A 305 21.75 13.22 -13.72
C PHE A 305 22.41 11.91 -13.29
N ASP A 306 21.60 10.88 -13.06
CA ASP A 306 22.01 9.57 -12.56
C ASP A 306 21.31 8.42 -13.31
N GLU A 307 21.75 7.20 -13.01
CA GLU A 307 21.31 5.98 -13.69
C GLU A 307 19.96 5.47 -13.19
N ALA A 308 19.60 5.68 -11.92
CA ALA A 308 18.31 5.26 -11.39
C ALA A 308 17.15 6.00 -12.07
N ASP A 309 17.24 7.32 -12.21
CA ASP A 309 16.20 8.10 -12.90
C ASP A 309 16.17 7.81 -14.41
N PHE A 310 17.33 7.60 -15.02
CA PHE A 310 17.43 7.28 -16.44
C PHE A 310 16.83 5.91 -16.77
N THR A 311 17.12 4.88 -15.98
CA THR A 311 16.52 3.54 -16.13
C THR A 311 15.01 3.57 -15.96
N ALA A 312 14.48 4.36 -15.01
CA ALA A 312 13.04 4.54 -14.86
C ALA A 312 12.40 5.15 -16.12
N ALA A 313 13.05 6.15 -16.71
CA ALA A 313 12.57 6.78 -17.94
C ALA A 313 12.69 5.88 -19.18
N LEU A 314 13.73 5.03 -19.25
CA LEU A 314 13.87 4.03 -20.30
C LEU A 314 12.79 2.96 -20.18
N TYR A 315 12.57 2.40 -18.98
CA TYR A 315 11.52 1.41 -18.74
C TYR A 315 10.15 1.94 -19.18
N ALA A 316 9.78 3.14 -18.72
CA ALA A 316 8.51 3.76 -19.09
C ALA A 316 8.39 3.95 -20.61
N GLY A 317 9.48 4.36 -21.27
CA GLY A 317 9.52 4.56 -22.71
C GLY A 317 9.41 3.26 -23.51
N PHE A 318 10.08 2.19 -23.10
CA PHE A 318 9.98 0.88 -23.75
C PHE A 318 8.60 0.26 -23.58
N VAL A 319 8.02 0.29 -22.38
CA VAL A 319 6.66 -0.21 -22.15
C VAL A 319 5.64 0.56 -23.01
N ALA A 320 5.79 1.88 -23.12
CA ALA A 320 4.97 2.69 -24.03
C ALA A 320 5.15 2.31 -25.51
N ASN A 321 6.29 1.71 -25.88
CA ASN A 321 6.59 1.19 -27.22
C ASN A 321 6.29 -0.31 -27.38
N GLY A 322 5.46 -0.88 -26.50
CA GLY A 322 4.91 -2.24 -26.65
C GLY A 322 5.75 -3.35 -26.04
N TRP A 323 6.81 -3.02 -25.31
CA TRP A 323 7.57 -3.99 -24.53
C TRP A 323 6.76 -4.53 -23.34
N PRO A 324 6.96 -5.81 -22.95
CA PRO A 324 6.22 -6.39 -21.84
C PRO A 324 6.58 -5.72 -20.52
N THR A 325 5.62 -5.58 -19.61
CA THR A 325 5.86 -5.01 -18.26
C THR A 325 6.73 -5.89 -17.36
N SER A 326 7.10 -7.08 -17.83
CA SER A 326 8.05 -7.98 -17.17
C SER A 326 9.50 -7.58 -17.42
N LEU A 327 9.77 -6.67 -18.37
CA LEU A 327 11.10 -6.17 -18.72
C LEU A 327 11.87 -5.69 -17.47
N GLY A 328 13.07 -6.22 -17.29
CA GLY A 328 13.97 -5.82 -16.19
C GLY A 328 15.13 -4.94 -16.63
N PHE A 329 15.73 -4.24 -15.68
CA PHE A 329 16.93 -3.43 -15.90
C PHE A 329 18.08 -3.85 -14.98
N LEU A 330 19.30 -3.78 -15.50
CA LEU A 330 20.53 -3.85 -14.74
C LEU A 330 21.23 -2.50 -14.76
N ILE A 331 22.00 -2.21 -13.71
CA ILE A 331 22.94 -1.09 -13.68
C ILE A 331 24.31 -1.66 -13.30
N ASP A 332 25.33 -1.39 -14.12
CA ASP A 332 26.71 -1.65 -13.74
C ASP A 332 27.13 -0.65 -12.65
N THR A 333 27.37 -1.16 -11.46
CA THR A 333 27.73 -0.36 -10.27
C THR A 333 29.19 -0.55 -9.87
N SER A 334 30.00 -1.14 -10.76
CA SER A 334 31.39 -1.49 -10.48
C SER A 334 32.25 -0.29 -10.09
N ARG A 335 32.01 0.90 -10.64
CA ARG A 335 32.92 2.07 -10.51
C ARG A 335 32.21 3.42 -10.37
N ASN A 336 30.92 3.44 -10.04
CA ASN A 336 30.10 4.65 -10.01
C ASN A 336 29.75 5.17 -8.60
N GLY A 337 30.46 4.73 -7.56
CA GLY A 337 30.17 5.12 -6.18
C GLY A 337 30.49 6.58 -5.87
N TRP A 338 31.60 7.11 -6.40
CA TRP A 338 32.09 8.48 -6.13
C TRP A 338 32.15 8.83 -4.64
N GLY A 339 32.76 7.95 -3.85
CA GLY A 339 33.06 8.17 -2.45
C GLY A 339 34.34 8.97 -2.22
N GLY A 340 35.04 8.59 -1.15
CA GLY A 340 36.25 9.28 -0.73
C GLY A 340 35.98 10.65 -0.09
N PRO A 341 37.04 11.34 0.38
CA PRO A 341 36.92 12.58 1.15
C PRO A 341 36.40 13.77 0.34
N GLY A 342 36.41 13.68 -1.00
CA GLY A 342 35.91 14.72 -1.90
C GLY A 342 34.43 14.60 -2.26
N ARG A 343 33.72 13.57 -1.75
CA ARG A 343 32.28 13.41 -1.96
C ARG A 343 31.54 14.56 -1.23
N PRO A 344 30.65 15.30 -1.91
CA PRO A 344 29.90 16.37 -1.28
C PRO A 344 28.91 15.83 -0.24
N THR A 345 28.47 16.71 0.66
CA THR A 345 27.43 16.42 1.67
C THR A 345 26.20 17.32 1.51
N GLY A 346 26.12 18.05 0.39
CA GLY A 346 25.08 19.02 0.08
C GLY A 346 25.47 19.88 -1.12
N ALA A 347 24.51 20.65 -1.64
CA ALA A 347 24.70 21.56 -2.78
C ALA A 347 24.49 23.02 -2.36
N ASN A 348 25.33 23.92 -2.87
CA ASN A 348 25.22 25.37 -2.68
C ASN A 348 25.77 26.14 -3.89
N GLY A 349 25.27 27.34 -4.14
CA GLY A 349 25.74 28.18 -5.24
C GLY A 349 24.74 29.25 -5.60
N THR A 350 25.22 30.37 -6.15
CA THR A 350 24.37 31.50 -6.58
C THR A 350 24.01 31.45 -8.06
N ASN A 351 24.57 30.51 -8.82
CA ASN A 351 24.20 30.18 -10.19
C ASN A 351 24.19 28.65 -10.39
N VAL A 352 23.59 28.18 -11.49
CA VAL A 352 23.42 26.75 -11.79
C VAL A 352 24.74 25.97 -11.86
N ASN A 353 25.82 26.58 -12.37
CA ASN A 353 27.12 25.91 -12.50
C ASN A 353 27.79 25.70 -11.14
N ASP A 354 27.81 26.73 -10.29
CA ASP A 354 28.38 26.62 -8.95
C ASP A 354 27.56 25.66 -8.08
N TYR A 355 26.23 25.71 -8.21
CA TYR A 355 25.32 24.79 -7.51
C TYR A 355 25.52 23.33 -7.94
N ALA A 356 25.55 23.08 -9.24
CA ALA A 356 25.81 21.73 -9.77
C ALA A 356 27.20 21.22 -9.34
N ASN A 357 28.25 22.04 -9.48
CA ASN A 357 29.62 21.61 -9.16
C ASN A 357 29.84 21.33 -7.67
N SER A 358 29.17 22.07 -6.78
CA SER A 358 29.25 21.81 -5.34
C SER A 358 28.47 20.56 -4.93
N GLY A 359 27.32 20.30 -5.56
CA GLY A 359 26.43 19.21 -5.20
C GLY A 359 26.70 17.86 -5.86
N ARG A 360 27.17 17.85 -7.12
CA ARG A 360 27.33 16.61 -7.90
C ARG A 360 28.34 15.67 -7.26
N ILE A 361 28.00 14.39 -7.13
CA ILE A 361 28.94 13.38 -6.67
C ILE A 361 29.87 12.93 -7.78
N ASP A 362 29.39 12.88 -9.04
CA ASP A 362 30.25 12.60 -10.19
C ASP A 362 31.28 13.72 -10.34
N LYS A 363 32.57 13.40 -10.16
CA LYS A 363 33.66 14.39 -10.18
C LYS A 363 34.43 14.44 -11.50
N ARG A 364 33.94 13.80 -12.57
CA ARG A 364 34.53 13.97 -13.90
C ARG A 364 34.53 15.43 -14.33
N PHE A 365 35.44 15.78 -15.24
CA PHE A 365 35.44 17.10 -15.88
C PHE A 365 34.28 17.26 -16.87
N HIS A 366 33.91 16.16 -17.54
CA HIS A 366 32.80 16.09 -18.49
C HIS A 366 32.17 14.68 -18.43
N ARG A 367 30.85 14.56 -18.61
CA ARG A 367 30.14 13.27 -18.52
C ARG A 367 30.55 12.26 -19.61
N GLY A 368 31.09 12.76 -20.73
CA GLY A 368 31.64 11.93 -21.81
C GLY A 368 33.06 11.40 -21.55
N ASN A 369 33.69 11.72 -20.41
CA ASN A 369 35.00 11.18 -20.07
C ASN A 369 34.84 9.76 -19.49
N TRP A 370 35.09 8.75 -20.32
CA TRP A 370 34.86 7.34 -19.99
C TRP A 370 36.13 6.60 -19.57
N CYS A 371 37.31 6.98 -20.08
CA CYS A 371 38.51 6.17 -19.91
C CYS A 371 39.24 6.48 -18.59
N ASN A 372 39.32 5.46 -17.73
CA ASN A 372 40.06 5.47 -16.49
C ASN A 372 39.88 6.76 -15.63
N PRO A 373 38.64 7.22 -15.39
CA PRO A 373 38.39 8.52 -14.77
C PRO A 373 38.96 8.57 -13.34
N SER A 374 39.84 9.54 -13.10
CA SER A 374 40.40 9.79 -11.77
C SER A 374 39.34 10.25 -10.79
N GLY A 375 39.43 9.77 -9.55
CA GLY A 375 38.51 10.07 -8.46
C GLY A 375 37.33 9.11 -8.36
N ALA A 376 37.10 8.27 -9.37
CA ALA A 376 36.04 7.26 -9.34
C ALA A 376 36.24 6.28 -8.17
N GLY A 377 35.14 5.64 -7.77
CA GLY A 377 35.08 4.75 -6.62
C GLY A 377 34.13 3.59 -6.89
N MET A 378 34.37 2.41 -6.31
CA MET A 378 33.42 1.30 -6.43
C MET A 378 32.03 1.72 -5.92
N GLY A 379 30.99 1.36 -6.66
CA GLY A 379 29.61 1.66 -6.30
C GLY A 379 28.99 0.63 -5.36
N GLN A 380 27.67 0.52 -5.44
CA GLN A 380 26.94 -0.54 -4.73
C GLN A 380 27.51 -1.92 -5.09
N PRO A 381 27.69 -2.83 -4.12
CA PRO A 381 27.98 -4.21 -4.44
C PRO A 381 26.86 -4.85 -5.26
N PRO A 382 27.14 -5.94 -6.02
CA PRO A 382 26.11 -6.67 -6.74
C PRO A 382 24.95 -7.06 -5.82
N THR A 383 23.75 -6.60 -6.16
CA THR A 383 22.56 -6.66 -5.29
C THR A 383 21.36 -7.05 -6.12
N VAL A 384 20.66 -8.10 -5.72
CA VAL A 384 19.47 -8.60 -6.42
C VAL A 384 18.23 -7.80 -6.02
N ALA A 385 17.41 -7.43 -7.00
CA ALA A 385 16.15 -6.68 -6.81
C ALA A 385 16.28 -5.52 -5.80
N PRO A 386 17.20 -4.58 -6.03
CA PRO A 386 17.50 -3.52 -5.07
C PRO A 386 16.26 -2.68 -4.76
N ALA A 387 15.99 -2.48 -3.47
CA ALA A 387 14.90 -1.63 -3.01
C ALA A 387 15.26 -0.14 -3.14
N GLY A 388 14.25 0.73 -3.19
CA GLY A 388 14.43 2.18 -3.27
C GLY A 388 14.16 2.78 -4.65
N TYR A 389 14.17 1.95 -5.70
CA TYR A 389 14.02 2.38 -7.09
C TYR A 389 12.87 1.65 -7.81
N PRO A 390 11.64 1.65 -7.26
CA PRO A 390 10.55 0.85 -7.82
C PRO A 390 10.19 1.23 -9.27
N ALA A 391 10.39 2.49 -9.65
CA ALA A 391 10.14 2.97 -11.02
C ALA A 391 11.21 2.53 -12.03
N SER A 392 12.38 2.11 -11.56
CA SER A 392 13.52 1.70 -12.40
C SER A 392 13.46 0.23 -12.81
N HIS A 393 12.55 -0.57 -12.21
CA HIS A 393 12.35 -1.99 -12.54
C HIS A 393 13.65 -2.81 -12.56
N LEU A 394 14.48 -2.59 -11.52
CA LEU A 394 15.81 -3.17 -11.44
C LEU A 394 15.77 -4.66 -11.06
N ASP A 395 16.34 -5.49 -11.91
CA ASP A 395 16.57 -6.90 -11.64
C ASP A 395 17.75 -7.11 -10.70
N ALA A 396 18.85 -6.38 -10.93
CA ALA A 396 20.02 -6.36 -10.07
C ALA A 396 20.93 -5.16 -10.34
N PHE A 397 21.66 -4.75 -9.30
CA PHE A 397 22.98 -4.13 -9.47
C PHE A 397 23.99 -5.22 -9.78
N VAL A 398 24.84 -4.98 -10.76
CA VAL A 398 25.86 -5.92 -11.21
C VAL A 398 27.21 -5.21 -11.32
N TRP A 399 28.31 -5.96 -11.22
CA TRP A 399 29.63 -5.46 -11.60
C TRP A 399 30.00 -6.08 -12.93
N VAL A 400 29.73 -5.36 -14.02
CA VAL A 400 30.03 -5.87 -15.36
C VAL A 400 31.48 -5.64 -15.68
N LYS A 401 31.95 -4.39 -15.62
CA LYS A 401 33.38 -4.11 -15.68
C LYS A 401 34.06 -4.56 -14.37
N PRO A 402 35.01 -5.51 -14.38
CA PRO A 402 35.69 -5.90 -13.17
C PRO A 402 36.51 -4.71 -12.65
N PRO A 403 36.23 -4.18 -11.43
CA PRO A 403 36.93 -3.00 -10.97
C PRO A 403 38.44 -3.24 -10.86
N GLY A 404 39.25 -2.33 -11.42
CA GLY A 404 40.70 -2.48 -11.48
C GLY A 404 41.23 -3.00 -12.81
N GLU A 405 40.39 -3.46 -13.72
CA GLU A 405 40.79 -3.66 -15.12
C GLU A 405 40.75 -2.33 -15.88
N SER A 406 41.83 -2.01 -16.59
CA SER A 406 41.97 -0.77 -17.35
C SER A 406 40.91 -0.66 -18.46
N ASP A 407 40.48 0.57 -18.75
CA ASP A 407 39.65 0.89 -19.91
C ASP A 407 40.46 1.00 -21.21
N GLY A 408 41.75 1.35 -21.08
CA GLY A 408 42.65 1.55 -22.21
C GLY A 408 44.01 2.10 -21.75
N SER A 409 45.02 1.96 -22.60
CA SER A 409 46.37 2.40 -22.25
C SER A 409 46.47 3.93 -22.26
N SER A 410 47.20 4.51 -21.30
CA SER A 410 47.37 5.98 -21.21
C SER A 410 48.36 6.54 -22.25
N SER A 411 49.01 5.65 -23.00
CA SER A 411 49.96 5.92 -24.07
C SER A 411 50.07 4.65 -24.93
N TYR A 412 50.50 4.75 -26.18
CA TYR A 412 50.70 3.56 -27.02
C TYR A 412 51.66 2.55 -26.38
N ILE A 413 51.20 1.30 -26.21
CA ILE A 413 51.97 0.16 -25.72
C ILE A 413 52.01 -0.90 -26.84
N PRO A 414 53.20 -1.23 -27.39
CA PRO A 414 53.33 -2.33 -28.34
C PRO A 414 52.80 -3.64 -27.75
N ASN A 415 51.91 -4.31 -28.46
CA ASN A 415 51.28 -5.54 -27.99
C ASN A 415 50.91 -6.47 -29.15
N ASN A 416 50.67 -7.73 -28.82
CA ASN A 416 50.24 -8.79 -29.76
C ASN A 416 48.73 -9.08 -29.65
N GLU A 417 47.99 -8.19 -29.00
CA GLU A 417 46.55 -8.34 -28.73
C GLU A 417 45.68 -7.49 -29.66
N GLY A 418 46.29 -6.71 -30.55
CA GLY A 418 45.58 -5.80 -31.46
C GLY A 418 45.02 -4.55 -30.77
N LYS A 419 45.40 -4.29 -29.51
CA LYS A 419 44.85 -3.18 -28.71
C LYS A 419 45.56 -1.86 -29.06
N GLY A 420 44.78 -0.83 -29.35
CA GLY A 420 45.24 0.50 -29.74
C GLY A 420 45.50 1.45 -28.56
N PHE A 421 45.64 2.73 -28.91
CA PHE A 421 45.75 3.84 -27.97
C PHE A 421 44.70 4.90 -28.32
N ASP A 422 43.61 4.91 -27.54
CA ASP A 422 42.59 5.95 -27.63
C ASP A 422 43.01 7.18 -26.83
N ARG A 423 42.93 8.38 -27.43
CA ARG A 423 43.32 9.63 -26.78
C ARG A 423 42.39 10.02 -25.63
N MET A 424 41.19 9.47 -25.53
CA MET A 424 40.34 9.64 -24.34
C MET A 424 40.98 9.02 -23.09
N CYS A 425 41.93 8.09 -23.24
CA CYS A 425 42.74 7.52 -22.16
C CYS A 425 44.02 8.30 -21.86
N ASP A 426 44.36 9.30 -22.67
CA ASP A 426 45.55 10.14 -22.50
C ASP A 426 45.28 11.22 -21.44
N PRO A 427 45.98 11.23 -20.30
CA PRO A 427 45.81 12.25 -19.26
C PRO A 427 46.12 13.69 -19.72
N THR A 428 46.84 13.84 -20.83
CA THR A 428 47.26 15.12 -21.40
C THR A 428 46.37 15.61 -22.53
N TYR A 429 45.39 14.79 -22.96
CA TYR A 429 44.48 15.14 -24.04
C TYR A 429 43.34 16.04 -23.55
N THR A 430 43.02 17.04 -24.36
CA THR A 430 41.80 17.83 -24.23
C THR A 430 40.83 17.35 -25.29
N ASN A 431 39.66 16.90 -24.85
CA ASN A 431 38.63 16.36 -25.75
C ASN A 431 37.97 17.45 -26.60
N GLU A 432 37.11 17.03 -27.53
CA GLU A 432 36.35 17.93 -28.41
C GLU A 432 35.47 18.95 -27.67
N ASN A 433 35.09 18.66 -26.42
CA ASN A 433 34.31 19.55 -25.55
C ASN A 433 35.20 20.55 -24.79
N GLY A 434 36.49 20.64 -25.13
CA GLY A 434 37.44 21.55 -24.49
C GLY A 434 37.81 21.16 -23.05
N SER A 435 37.48 19.93 -22.63
CA SER A 435 37.73 19.43 -21.28
C SER A 435 38.90 18.45 -21.25
N PRO A 436 39.77 18.47 -20.21
CA PRO A 436 40.72 17.40 -19.99
C PRO A 436 39.99 16.06 -19.84
N THR A 437 40.61 14.96 -20.28
CA THR A 437 40.05 13.61 -20.12
C THR A 437 39.87 13.23 -18.65
N GLY A 438 40.80 13.65 -17.79
CA GLY A 438 40.86 13.20 -16.40
C GLY A 438 41.22 11.72 -16.25
N ALA A 439 41.77 11.10 -17.32
CA ALA A 439 42.25 9.73 -17.30
C ALA A 439 43.44 9.59 -16.34
N LEU A 440 43.49 8.48 -15.58
CA LEU A 440 44.61 8.18 -14.70
C LEU A 440 45.88 7.84 -15.52
N PRO A 441 47.04 8.39 -15.19
CA PRO A 441 48.30 8.10 -15.87
C PRO A 441 48.83 6.70 -15.55
N GLY A 442 49.62 6.14 -16.47
CA GLY A 442 50.26 4.83 -16.30
C GLY A 442 49.29 3.66 -16.47
N ALA A 443 48.18 3.87 -17.19
CA ALA A 443 47.20 2.83 -17.45
C ALA A 443 47.76 1.79 -18.45
N PRO A 444 47.61 0.47 -18.16
CA PRO A 444 47.98 -0.59 -19.09
C PRO A 444 46.90 -0.75 -20.19
N LEU A 445 47.10 -1.71 -21.09
CA LEU A 445 46.13 -2.06 -22.14
C LEU A 445 44.73 -2.32 -21.55
N SER A 446 43.69 -2.11 -22.35
CA SER A 446 42.31 -2.39 -21.95
C SER A 446 42.16 -3.84 -21.46
N GLY A 447 41.47 -4.04 -20.33
CA GLY A 447 41.28 -5.36 -19.70
C GLY A 447 42.50 -5.90 -18.92
N HIS A 448 43.64 -5.21 -18.93
CA HIS A 448 44.78 -5.54 -18.08
C HIS A 448 44.64 -4.91 -16.70
N TRP A 449 45.31 -5.51 -15.70
CA TRP A 449 45.21 -5.06 -14.31
C TRP A 449 45.89 -3.72 -14.07
N PHE A 450 45.12 -2.74 -13.59
CA PHE A 450 45.57 -1.40 -13.28
C PHE A 450 45.58 -1.17 -11.77
N HIS A 451 46.71 -1.52 -11.13
CA HIS A 451 46.89 -1.44 -9.67
C HIS A 451 46.47 -0.08 -9.08
N ASN A 452 46.97 1.02 -9.66
CA ASN A 452 46.72 2.36 -9.11
C ASN A 452 45.24 2.74 -9.14
N GLN A 453 44.55 2.44 -10.23
CA GLN A 453 43.11 2.66 -10.32
C GLN A 453 42.36 1.75 -9.36
N PHE A 454 42.73 0.47 -9.25
CA PHE A 454 42.10 -0.44 -8.31
C PHE A 454 42.19 0.06 -6.86
N VAL A 455 43.36 0.52 -6.43
CA VAL A 455 43.56 1.12 -5.10
C VAL A 455 42.63 2.32 -4.90
N GLN A 456 42.60 3.24 -5.88
CA GLN A 456 41.74 4.42 -5.82
C GLN A 456 40.25 4.04 -5.76
N LEU A 457 39.81 3.07 -6.57
CA LEU A 457 38.44 2.57 -6.60
C LEU A 457 38.00 2.01 -5.23
N VAL A 458 38.87 1.24 -4.57
CA VAL A 458 38.60 0.69 -3.23
C VAL A 458 38.55 1.79 -2.16
N GLN A 459 39.47 2.75 -2.22
CA GLN A 459 39.53 3.86 -1.26
C GLN A 459 38.32 4.79 -1.39
N ASN A 460 37.88 5.05 -2.62
CA ASN A 460 36.75 5.92 -2.93
C ASN A 460 35.43 5.17 -3.03
N ALA A 461 35.35 3.92 -2.58
CA ALA A 461 34.11 3.15 -2.65
C ALA A 461 32.96 3.84 -1.89
N TYR A 462 31.76 3.85 -2.48
CA TYR A 462 30.53 4.31 -1.83
C TYR A 462 29.36 3.39 -2.21
N PRO A 463 28.75 2.68 -1.24
CA PRO A 463 29.08 2.67 0.19
C PRO A 463 30.50 2.18 0.46
N ALA A 464 31.09 2.60 1.58
CA ALA A 464 32.44 2.20 1.93
C ALA A 464 32.53 0.67 2.10
N ILE A 465 33.55 0.05 1.49
CA ILE A 465 33.78 -1.39 1.66
C ILE A 465 34.13 -1.69 3.13
N PRO A 466 33.52 -2.71 3.76
CA PRO A 466 33.87 -3.13 5.11
C PRO A 466 35.36 -3.51 5.23
N GLY A 467 36.08 -2.91 6.18
CA GLY A 467 37.54 -3.04 6.31
C GLY A 467 38.03 -3.90 7.48
N ASN A 468 37.17 -4.64 8.16
CA ASN A 468 37.48 -5.18 9.49
C ASN A 468 37.97 -6.64 9.51
N GLY A 469 38.24 -7.27 8.36
CA GLY A 469 38.71 -8.66 8.28
C GLY A 469 37.72 -9.74 8.78
N ASN A 470 36.67 -9.33 9.48
CA ASN A 470 35.45 -10.10 9.65
C ASN A 470 34.63 -9.89 8.38
N ASN A 471 34.73 -10.81 7.41
CA ASN A 471 33.71 -10.90 6.36
C ASN A 471 32.36 -10.93 7.08
N PRO A 472 31.47 -9.94 6.88
CA PRO A 472 30.12 -10.08 7.39
C PRO A 472 29.57 -11.36 6.76
N THR A 473 29.15 -12.32 7.58
CA THR A 473 28.33 -13.41 7.08
C THR A 473 26.92 -12.87 6.93
N VAL A 474 26.14 -13.45 6.00
CA VAL A 474 24.69 -13.21 5.97
C VAL A 474 24.16 -13.36 7.41
N PRO A 475 23.45 -12.38 7.96
CA PRO A 475 23.00 -12.44 9.34
C PRO A 475 22.11 -13.67 9.56
N ALA A 476 22.04 -14.16 10.79
CA ALA A 476 21.04 -15.17 11.12
C ALA A 476 19.62 -14.59 10.93
N ALA A 477 18.66 -15.45 10.61
CA ALA A 477 17.25 -15.05 10.58
C ALA A 477 16.84 -14.44 11.94
N PRO A 478 16.09 -13.32 11.96
CA PRO A 478 15.56 -12.74 13.19
C PRO A 478 14.78 -13.77 14.00
N THR A 479 14.94 -13.73 15.32
CA THR A 479 14.25 -14.63 16.25
C THR A 479 13.27 -13.87 17.12
N VAL A 480 12.32 -14.61 17.72
CA VAL A 480 11.31 -14.04 18.63
C VAL A 480 10.55 -12.87 17.99
N LEU A 481 10.22 -13.00 16.70
CA LEU A 481 9.27 -12.09 16.08
C LEU A 481 7.94 -12.20 16.83
N THR A 482 7.38 -11.06 17.21
CA THR A 482 6.07 -10.92 17.86
C THR A 482 5.24 -9.93 17.08
N ALA A 483 3.91 -10.09 17.14
CA ALA A 483 2.96 -9.22 16.48
C ALA A 483 1.84 -8.86 17.45
N THR A 484 1.66 -7.57 17.72
CA THR A 484 0.62 -7.03 18.58
C THR A 484 -0.38 -6.25 17.73
N ALA A 485 -1.63 -6.69 17.72
CA ALA A 485 -2.69 -6.04 16.95
C ALA A 485 -3.08 -4.68 17.57
N GLY A 486 -3.27 -3.67 16.73
CA GLY A 486 -3.87 -2.39 17.09
C GLY A 486 -4.99 -2.01 16.10
N ASN A 487 -5.52 -0.79 16.23
CA ASN A 487 -6.54 -0.28 15.30
C ASN A 487 -5.93 0.03 13.93
N ALA A 488 -6.34 -0.73 12.91
CA ALA A 488 -5.84 -0.62 11.54
C ALA A 488 -4.29 -0.73 11.45
N GLN A 489 -3.66 -1.38 12.42
CA GLN A 489 -2.21 -1.53 12.48
C GLN A 489 -1.79 -2.81 13.20
N VAL A 490 -0.55 -3.25 12.97
CA VAL A 490 0.14 -4.28 13.76
C VAL A 490 1.51 -3.76 14.15
N GLU A 491 1.81 -3.77 15.43
CA GLU A 491 3.15 -3.50 15.96
C GLU A 491 3.95 -4.81 15.98
N LEU A 492 5.11 -4.81 15.34
CA LEU A 492 6.02 -5.94 15.26
C LEU A 492 7.27 -5.63 16.07
N SER A 493 7.78 -6.62 16.79
CA SER A 493 9.09 -6.54 17.42
C SER A 493 9.82 -7.88 17.34
N TRP A 494 11.14 -7.85 17.23
CA TRP A 494 12.00 -9.04 17.14
C TRP A 494 13.30 -8.83 17.92
N ILE A 495 14.08 -9.90 18.09
CA ILE A 495 15.43 -9.80 18.64
C ILE A 495 16.42 -9.51 17.52
N ALA A 496 17.38 -8.62 17.79
CA ALA A 496 18.43 -8.27 16.85
C ALA A 496 19.25 -9.51 16.42
N SER A 497 19.46 -9.67 15.11
CA SER A 497 20.37 -10.65 14.55
C SER A 497 21.80 -10.14 14.61
N ASN A 498 22.73 -10.98 15.08
CA ASN A 498 24.14 -10.64 15.10
C ASN A 498 24.65 -10.34 13.69
N GLY A 499 25.35 -9.22 13.51
CA GLY A 499 25.87 -8.78 12.22
C GLY A 499 24.85 -8.14 11.26
N ALA A 500 23.58 -8.00 11.65
CA ALA A 500 22.59 -7.28 10.85
C ALA A 500 22.80 -5.76 10.94
N THR A 501 22.71 -5.07 9.80
CA THR A 501 22.70 -3.60 9.73
C THR A 501 21.30 -3.06 9.47
N SER A 502 20.39 -3.89 8.97
CA SER A 502 18.99 -3.53 8.74
C SER A 502 18.08 -4.76 8.75
N TYR A 503 16.76 -4.53 8.72
CA TYR A 503 15.73 -5.56 8.62
C TYR A 503 14.70 -5.21 7.54
N ASN A 504 14.14 -6.25 6.93
CA ASN A 504 13.00 -6.16 6.02
C ASN A 504 11.79 -6.85 6.65
N VAL A 505 10.63 -6.20 6.63
CA VAL A 505 9.36 -6.75 7.11
C VAL A 505 8.53 -7.14 5.91
N LYS A 506 8.05 -8.39 5.90
CA LYS A 506 7.22 -8.94 4.81
C LYS A 506 5.88 -9.41 5.37
N ARG A 507 4.82 -9.20 4.61
CA ARG A 507 3.42 -9.45 4.99
C ARG A 507 2.71 -10.31 3.95
N ALA A 508 1.87 -11.23 4.41
CA ALA A 508 0.90 -11.97 3.60
C ALA A 508 -0.50 -11.91 4.21
N THR A 509 -1.54 -12.15 3.42
CA THR A 509 -2.92 -12.37 3.88
C THR A 509 -3.28 -13.85 4.01
N THR A 510 -2.37 -14.74 3.59
CA THR A 510 -2.50 -16.20 3.66
C THR A 510 -1.33 -16.79 4.44
N SER A 511 -1.60 -17.77 5.30
CA SER A 511 -0.57 -18.50 6.05
C SER A 511 0.44 -19.13 5.09
N GLY A 512 1.73 -19.03 5.40
CA GLY A 512 2.81 -19.51 4.51
C GLY A 512 3.16 -18.62 3.31
N GLY A 513 2.41 -17.56 3.00
CA GLY A 513 2.70 -16.64 1.88
C GLY A 513 1.71 -16.77 0.69
N PRO A 514 2.00 -16.14 -0.47
CA PRO A 514 3.21 -15.37 -0.80
C PRO A 514 3.33 -14.08 0.03
N TYR A 515 4.56 -13.71 0.38
CA TYR A 515 4.82 -12.50 1.16
C TYR A 515 5.16 -11.31 0.26
N THR A 516 4.68 -10.15 0.65
CA THR A 516 4.99 -8.84 0.06
C THR A 516 5.83 -8.04 1.05
N THR A 517 6.93 -7.45 0.61
CA THR A 517 7.73 -6.57 1.47
C THR A 517 6.95 -5.30 1.76
N VAL A 518 6.75 -4.97 3.04
CA VAL A 518 6.01 -3.78 3.49
C VAL A 518 6.92 -2.72 4.12
N ALA A 519 8.15 -3.08 4.48
CA ALA A 519 9.19 -2.14 4.88
C ALA A 519 10.58 -2.76 4.70
N THR A 520 11.58 -1.93 4.39
CA THR A 520 12.99 -2.31 4.22
C THR A 520 13.90 -1.35 4.96
N GLY A 521 15.16 -1.73 5.19
CA GLY A 521 16.16 -0.82 5.74
C GLY A 521 15.93 -0.41 7.20
N ILE A 522 15.09 -1.14 7.94
CA ILE A 522 14.77 -0.80 9.34
C ILE A 522 16.03 -1.04 10.18
N SER A 523 16.58 0.01 10.79
CA SER A 523 17.77 -0.09 11.65
C SER A 523 17.43 -0.55 13.08
N GLY A 524 16.18 -0.37 13.50
CA GLY A 524 15.66 -0.83 14.78
C GLY A 524 15.17 -2.29 14.75
N THR A 525 14.69 -2.77 15.89
CA THR A 525 14.14 -4.13 16.04
C THR A 525 12.61 -4.14 16.23
N SER A 526 11.96 -3.10 15.70
CA SER A 526 10.52 -2.93 15.77
C SER A 526 10.00 -2.19 14.54
N TYR A 527 8.76 -2.47 14.14
CA TYR A 527 8.08 -1.80 13.06
C TYR A 527 6.58 -1.82 13.26
N THR A 528 5.91 -0.69 13.05
CA THR A 528 4.45 -0.60 13.09
C THR A 528 3.90 -0.54 11.68
N ASN A 529 3.21 -1.60 11.27
CA ASN A 529 2.57 -1.67 9.96
C ASN A 529 1.16 -1.09 10.03
N THR A 530 0.93 0.08 9.42
CA THR A 530 -0.34 0.82 9.47
C THR A 530 -1.20 0.64 8.20
N GLY A 531 -2.43 1.15 8.21
CA GLY A 531 -3.32 1.15 7.04
C GLY A 531 -3.93 -0.23 6.74
N LEU A 532 -4.03 -1.09 7.76
CA LEU A 532 -4.56 -2.44 7.65
C LEU A 532 -6.08 -2.47 7.82
N THR A 533 -6.73 -3.47 7.21
CA THR A 533 -8.16 -3.70 7.39
C THR A 533 -8.41 -4.45 8.69
N ASN A 534 -9.20 -3.86 9.61
CA ASN A 534 -9.62 -4.53 10.84
C ASN A 534 -10.43 -5.80 10.52
N GLY A 535 -10.20 -6.88 11.27
CA GLY A 535 -10.83 -8.20 11.04
C GLY A 535 -10.13 -9.07 10.00
N THR A 536 -9.14 -8.56 9.27
CA THR A 536 -8.31 -9.38 8.37
C THR A 536 -7.08 -9.89 9.12
N THR A 537 -6.84 -11.20 9.11
CA THR A 537 -5.60 -11.76 9.67
C THR A 537 -4.45 -11.51 8.71
N TYR A 538 -3.38 -10.90 9.20
CA TYR A 538 -2.13 -10.69 8.45
C TYR A 538 -1.02 -11.54 9.06
N TYR A 539 -0.20 -12.11 8.19
CA TYR A 539 0.94 -12.93 8.55
C TYR A 539 2.23 -12.18 8.24
N TYR A 540 3.18 -12.22 9.16
CA TYR A 540 4.43 -11.47 9.09
C TYR A 540 5.64 -12.37 9.24
N VAL A 541 6.66 -12.05 8.47
CA VAL A 541 8.03 -12.54 8.65
C VAL A 541 8.98 -11.36 8.57
N VAL A 542 10.13 -11.47 9.23
CA VAL A 542 11.20 -10.47 9.16
C VAL A 542 12.49 -11.16 8.75
N SER A 543 13.26 -10.52 7.89
CA SER A 543 14.61 -10.94 7.50
C SER A 543 15.60 -9.86 7.92
N ALA A 544 16.81 -10.28 8.29
CA ALA A 544 17.92 -9.40 8.60
C ALA A 544 18.78 -9.21 7.35
N ALA A 545 19.39 -8.04 7.19
CA ALA A 545 20.25 -7.75 6.06
C ALA A 545 21.53 -7.04 6.53
N ASN A 546 22.62 -7.31 5.81
CA ASN A 546 23.85 -6.54 5.87
C ASN A 546 24.50 -6.53 4.48
N SER A 547 25.71 -5.99 4.39
CA SER A 547 26.48 -5.93 3.14
C SER A 547 26.86 -7.29 2.54
N ALA A 548 26.63 -8.40 3.25
CA ALA A 548 26.85 -9.76 2.76
C ALA A 548 25.56 -10.44 2.23
N GLY A 549 24.40 -9.81 2.41
CA GLY A 549 23.12 -10.28 1.89
C GLY A 549 22.01 -10.33 2.92
N GLU A 550 20.85 -10.77 2.47
CA GLU A 550 19.64 -10.93 3.27
C GLU A 550 19.55 -12.37 3.83
N SER A 551 19.15 -12.48 5.10
CA SER A 551 18.93 -13.76 5.77
C SER A 551 17.68 -14.47 5.26
N LEU A 552 17.52 -15.73 5.66
CA LEU A 552 16.21 -16.38 5.64
C LEU A 552 15.20 -15.59 6.48
N ASN A 553 13.92 -15.79 6.19
CA ASN A 553 12.83 -15.22 6.97
C ASN A 553 12.80 -15.83 8.39
N SER A 554 12.40 -15.03 9.37
CA SER A 554 12.06 -15.49 10.72
C SER A 554 10.92 -16.52 10.70
N ALA A 555 10.67 -17.12 11.86
CA ALA A 555 9.39 -17.81 12.08
C ALA A 555 8.23 -16.84 11.81
N GLN A 556 7.20 -17.34 11.11
CA GLN A 556 6.00 -16.56 10.81
C GLN A 556 5.21 -16.30 12.09
N VAL A 557 4.73 -15.07 12.25
CA VAL A 557 3.68 -14.72 13.21
C VAL A 557 2.46 -14.19 12.50
N SER A 558 1.33 -14.13 13.20
CA SER A 558 0.12 -13.52 12.68
C SER A 558 -0.51 -12.58 13.69
N ALA A 559 -1.13 -11.52 13.22
CA ALA A 559 -1.99 -10.67 14.01
C ALA A 559 -3.19 -10.24 13.17
N MET A 560 -4.34 -10.09 13.83
CA MET A 560 -5.56 -9.58 13.22
C MET A 560 -5.84 -8.20 13.84
N PRO A 561 -5.58 -7.10 13.11
CA PRO A 561 -5.94 -5.76 13.55
C PRO A 561 -7.41 -5.72 13.98
N GLN A 562 -7.67 -5.06 15.09
CA GLN A 562 -9.01 -4.88 15.61
C GLN A 562 -9.18 -3.41 15.97
N SER A 563 -10.37 -2.87 15.71
CA SER A 563 -10.72 -1.57 16.22
C SER A 563 -10.65 -1.62 17.74
N GLY A 564 -9.82 -0.77 18.35
CA GLY A 564 -9.75 -0.62 19.80
C GLY A 564 -10.98 0.07 20.39
N VAL A 565 -11.94 0.47 19.56
CA VAL A 565 -13.23 1.02 19.99
C VAL A 565 -14.12 -0.15 20.36
N THR A 566 -14.55 -0.22 21.62
CA THR A 566 -15.60 -1.15 22.07
C THR A 566 -16.98 -0.57 21.77
N MET A 567 -18.00 -1.44 21.68
CA MET A 567 -19.39 -0.95 21.65
C MET A 567 -19.64 0.00 22.83
N PRO A 568 -20.50 1.02 22.67
CA PRO A 568 -20.79 1.95 23.75
C PRO A 568 -21.40 1.23 24.95
N ALA A 569 -21.27 1.83 26.13
CA ALA A 569 -22.04 1.36 27.29
C ALA A 569 -23.55 1.45 27.02
N THR A 570 -24.32 0.48 27.50
CA THR A 570 -25.80 0.53 27.44
C THR A 570 -26.30 1.83 28.07
N PRO A 571 -27.19 2.59 27.40
CA PRO A 571 -27.76 3.82 27.96
C PRO A 571 -28.47 3.56 29.28
N THR A 572 -28.27 4.47 30.24
CA THR A 572 -28.90 4.42 31.57
C THR A 572 -29.75 5.66 31.83
N GLY A 573 -30.61 5.60 32.84
CA GLY A 573 -31.41 6.75 33.26
C GLY A 573 -32.41 7.23 32.20
N LEU A 574 -32.90 6.33 31.35
CA LEU A 574 -33.98 6.64 30.43
C LEU A 574 -35.22 7.03 31.24
N ILE A 575 -35.79 8.20 30.93
CA ILE A 575 -37.01 8.75 31.52
C ILE A 575 -37.94 9.11 30.36
N ALA A 576 -39.26 8.89 30.55
CA ALA A 576 -40.29 9.30 29.61
C ALA A 576 -41.35 10.14 30.33
N THR A 577 -41.53 11.38 29.88
CA THR A 577 -42.52 12.32 30.43
C THR A 577 -43.69 12.48 29.45
N PRO A 578 -44.95 12.30 29.90
CA PRO A 578 -46.10 12.45 29.03
C PRO A 578 -46.33 13.91 28.64
N GLY A 579 -46.74 14.13 27.40
CA GLY A 579 -47.32 15.39 26.93
C GLY A 579 -48.56 15.12 26.10
N ASN A 580 -49.21 16.18 25.61
CA ASN A 580 -50.32 16.05 24.69
C ASN A 580 -49.84 15.45 23.36
N THR A 581 -50.34 14.27 23.01
CA THR A 581 -49.98 13.50 21.81
C THR A 581 -48.47 13.26 21.63
N GLN A 582 -47.70 13.31 22.71
CA GLN A 582 -46.24 13.18 22.65
C GLN A 582 -45.64 12.55 23.91
N ALA A 583 -44.41 12.08 23.78
CA ALA A 583 -43.57 11.63 24.88
C ALA A 583 -42.19 12.32 24.77
N ALA A 584 -41.80 13.06 25.79
CA ALA A 584 -40.46 13.61 25.89
C ALA A 584 -39.56 12.59 26.60
N LEU A 585 -38.52 12.13 25.91
CA LEU A 585 -37.55 11.15 26.41
C LEU A 585 -36.23 11.84 26.72
N SER A 586 -35.58 11.43 27.82
CA SER A 586 -34.21 11.81 28.14
C SER A 586 -33.46 10.63 28.75
N TRP A 587 -32.14 10.59 28.58
CA TRP A 587 -31.28 9.55 29.13
C TRP A 587 -29.91 10.11 29.53
N THR A 588 -29.09 9.29 30.17
CA THR A 588 -27.71 9.64 30.51
C THR A 588 -26.79 9.31 29.33
N ALA A 589 -25.79 10.15 29.07
CA ALA A 589 -24.80 9.90 28.03
C ALA A 589 -24.01 8.60 28.32
N SER A 590 -23.96 7.71 27.33
CA SER A 590 -23.18 6.47 27.35
C SER A 590 -21.71 6.75 27.00
N ASN A 591 -20.79 6.20 27.79
CA ASN A 591 -19.37 6.26 27.47
C ASN A 591 -19.10 5.56 26.13
N GLY A 592 -18.36 6.24 25.25
CA GLY A 592 -18.01 5.74 23.91
C GLY A 592 -19.09 5.88 22.83
N ALA A 593 -20.26 6.46 23.12
CA ALA A 593 -21.33 6.66 22.14
C ALA A 593 -21.09 7.87 21.23
N THR A 594 -21.35 7.72 19.93
CA THR A 594 -21.41 8.85 18.98
C THR A 594 -22.83 9.27 18.66
N SER A 595 -23.81 8.36 18.84
CA SER A 595 -25.24 8.63 18.65
C SER A 595 -26.12 7.63 19.39
N TYR A 596 -27.43 7.81 19.35
CA TYR A 596 -28.43 6.93 19.95
C TYR A 596 -29.57 6.60 18.97
N ASN A 597 -30.16 5.42 19.15
CA ASN A 597 -31.42 5.02 18.53
C ASN A 597 -32.52 4.93 19.60
N VAL A 598 -33.73 5.38 19.27
CA VAL A 598 -34.92 5.28 20.13
C VAL A 598 -35.87 4.25 19.53
N ASN A 599 -36.23 3.25 20.32
CA ASN A 599 -37.12 2.17 19.91
C ASN A 599 -38.41 2.20 20.76
N ARG A 600 -39.57 2.00 20.12
CA ARG A 600 -40.90 2.10 20.72
C ARG A 600 -41.71 0.82 20.53
N ALA A 601 -42.51 0.42 21.52
CA ALA A 601 -43.52 -0.62 21.42
C ALA A 601 -44.86 -0.17 22.01
N THR A 602 -45.97 -0.82 21.64
CA THR A 602 -47.30 -0.66 22.27
C THR A 602 -47.61 -1.77 23.29
N THR A 603 -46.72 -2.75 23.40
CA THR A 603 -46.76 -3.86 24.36
C THR A 603 -45.47 -3.88 25.18
N SER A 604 -45.56 -4.23 26.46
CA SER A 604 -44.38 -4.37 27.32
C SER A 604 -43.43 -5.42 26.73
N SER A 605 -42.12 -5.21 26.88
CA SER A 605 -41.04 -6.04 26.30
C SER A 605 -40.98 -6.15 24.77
N GLY A 606 -41.81 -5.43 24.01
CA GLY A 606 -41.75 -5.39 22.54
C GLY A 606 -42.85 -6.19 21.85
N PRO A 607 -42.76 -6.40 20.51
CA PRO A 607 -41.64 -6.04 19.63
C PRO A 607 -41.48 -4.52 19.50
N TYR A 608 -40.24 -4.05 19.53
CA TYR A 608 -39.95 -2.62 19.37
C TYR A 608 -39.73 -2.26 17.90
N THR A 609 -40.15 -1.06 17.51
CA THR A 609 -39.83 -0.43 16.23
C THR A 609 -38.98 0.81 16.46
N THR A 610 -37.96 1.01 15.64
CA THR A 610 -37.12 2.21 15.71
C THR A 610 -37.91 3.42 15.24
N VAL A 611 -38.01 4.43 16.10
CA VAL A 611 -38.71 5.70 15.80
C VAL A 611 -37.75 6.86 15.55
N ALA A 612 -36.49 6.72 15.95
CA ALA A 612 -35.42 7.67 15.61
C ALA A 612 -34.04 7.01 15.67
N THR A 613 -33.13 7.48 14.82
CA THR A 613 -31.74 7.03 14.72
C THR A 613 -30.79 8.22 14.64
N GLY A 614 -29.53 8.03 15.05
CA GLY A 614 -28.49 9.05 14.85
C GLY A 614 -28.63 10.28 15.74
N ILE A 615 -29.32 10.16 16.88
CA ILE A 615 -29.50 11.27 17.82
C ILE A 615 -28.16 11.53 18.51
N SER A 616 -27.57 12.71 18.32
CA SER A 616 -26.29 13.08 18.93
C SER A 616 -26.43 13.58 20.37
N GLY A 617 -27.62 14.07 20.75
CA GLY A 617 -27.95 14.48 22.12
C GLY A 617 -28.47 13.31 22.98
N THR A 618 -28.86 13.62 24.21
CA THR A 618 -29.40 12.63 25.16
C THR A 618 -30.90 12.82 25.45
N SER A 619 -31.63 13.33 24.44
CA SER A 619 -33.06 13.56 24.53
C SER A 619 -33.73 13.44 23.16
N TYR A 620 -34.99 13.02 23.15
CA TYR A 620 -35.82 12.94 21.95
C TYR A 620 -37.30 13.09 22.30
N THR A 621 -38.04 13.89 21.53
CA THR A 621 -39.50 14.01 21.69
C THR A 621 -40.19 13.22 20.59
N ASN A 622 -40.90 12.16 20.96
CA ASN A 622 -41.73 11.41 20.04
C ASN A 622 -43.13 12.01 19.98
N THR A 623 -43.55 12.50 18.82
CA THR A 623 -44.84 13.17 18.61
C THR A 623 -45.83 12.28 17.85
N GLY A 624 -47.09 12.73 17.71
CA GLY A 624 -48.12 12.00 16.96
C GLY A 624 -48.61 10.73 17.68
N LEU A 625 -48.47 10.68 19.00
CA LEU A 625 -48.97 9.59 19.84
C LEU A 625 -50.46 9.78 20.16
N THR A 626 -51.16 8.68 20.43
CA THR A 626 -52.55 8.71 20.87
C THR A 626 -52.61 8.90 22.39
N ASN A 627 -53.34 9.91 22.87
CA ASN A 627 -53.58 10.10 24.30
C ASN A 627 -54.34 8.89 24.89
N GLY A 628 -54.03 8.51 26.12
CA GLY A 628 -54.59 7.32 26.77
C GLY A 628 -53.95 5.99 26.36
N THR A 629 -53.21 5.95 25.24
CA THR A 629 -52.46 4.75 24.83
C THR A 629 -51.10 4.70 25.52
N THR A 630 -50.79 3.60 26.19
CA THR A 630 -49.47 3.41 26.82
C THR A 630 -48.44 2.96 25.78
N TYR A 631 -47.33 3.66 25.70
CA TYR A 631 -46.18 3.33 24.86
C TYR A 631 -44.97 2.98 25.71
N TYR A 632 -44.17 2.05 25.24
CA TYR A 632 -42.95 1.62 25.90
C TYR A 632 -41.72 1.98 25.07
N TYR A 633 -40.66 2.45 25.72
CA TYR A 633 -39.44 2.92 25.07
C TYR A 633 -38.19 2.25 25.63
N VAL A 634 -37.24 2.00 24.75
CA VAL A 634 -35.84 1.68 25.07
C VAL A 634 -34.93 2.50 24.17
N VAL A 635 -33.72 2.75 24.63
CA VAL A 635 -32.69 3.49 23.88
C VAL A 635 -31.42 2.65 23.81
N SER A 636 -30.77 2.64 22.65
CA SER A 636 -29.46 2.02 22.43
C SER A 636 -28.46 3.08 21.98
N ALA A 637 -27.24 2.99 22.46
CA ALA A 637 -26.11 3.81 22.03
C ALA A 637 -25.38 3.17 20.85
N VAL A 638 -24.86 3.99 19.94
CA VAL A 638 -24.19 3.58 18.70
C VAL A 638 -22.84 4.28 18.58
N ASN A 639 -21.82 3.53 18.15
CA ASN A 639 -20.57 4.08 17.62
C ASN A 639 -20.06 3.21 16.45
N ILE A 640 -18.82 3.45 16.01
CA ILE A 640 -18.22 2.70 14.90
C ILE A 640 -17.98 1.20 15.22
N ALA A 641 -17.97 0.81 16.50
CA ALA A 641 -17.85 -0.58 16.93
C ALA A 641 -19.20 -1.33 16.96
N GLY A 642 -20.31 -0.61 16.82
CA GLY A 642 -21.66 -1.18 16.76
C GLY A 642 -22.64 -0.54 17.72
N GLU A 643 -23.80 -1.19 17.84
CA GLU A 643 -24.91 -0.79 18.69
C GLU A 643 -24.90 -1.56 20.01
N SER A 644 -24.97 -0.85 21.12
CA SER A 644 -25.09 -1.42 22.46
C SER A 644 -26.45 -2.12 22.67
N PRO A 645 -26.57 -3.00 23.68
CA PRO A 645 -27.88 -3.47 24.13
C PRO A 645 -28.80 -2.32 24.52
N ASN A 646 -30.11 -2.54 24.40
CA ASN A 646 -31.14 -1.61 24.84
C ASN A 646 -31.03 -1.28 26.34
N SER A 647 -31.33 -0.03 26.69
CA SER A 647 -31.56 0.41 28.06
C SER A 647 -32.68 -0.37 28.74
N SER A 648 -32.82 -0.20 30.06
CA SER A 648 -34.05 -0.57 30.74
C SER A 648 -35.26 0.10 30.08
N GLN A 649 -36.36 -0.65 29.96
CA GLN A 649 -37.61 -0.17 29.38
C GLN A 649 -38.28 0.84 30.31
N VAL A 650 -38.83 1.91 29.75
CA VAL A 650 -39.79 2.81 30.42
C VAL A 650 -41.11 2.81 29.67
N SER A 651 -42.19 3.18 30.37
CA SER A 651 -43.51 3.37 29.77
C SER A 651 -44.03 4.78 30.01
N VAL A 652 -44.84 5.27 29.08
CA VAL A 652 -45.52 6.56 29.19
C VAL A 652 -46.88 6.50 28.51
N THR A 653 -47.87 7.11 29.14
CA THR A 653 -49.23 7.28 28.58
C THR A 653 -49.42 8.76 28.32
N PRO A 654 -49.36 9.22 27.06
CA PRO A 654 -49.64 10.61 26.71
C PRO A 654 -51.02 11.02 27.22
N GLN A 655 -51.13 12.24 27.75
CA GLN A 655 -52.36 12.77 28.31
C GLN A 655 -52.67 14.10 27.65
N GLY A 656 -53.95 14.33 27.38
CA GLY A 656 -54.41 15.64 26.96
C GLY A 656 -54.16 16.65 28.08
N THR A 657 -53.50 17.75 27.77
CA THR A 657 -53.44 18.91 28.67
C THR A 657 -54.66 19.78 28.40
N PRO A 658 -55.38 20.27 29.43
CA PRO A 658 -56.43 21.25 29.23
C PRO A 658 -55.87 22.47 28.46
N PRO A 659 -56.62 23.06 27.51
CA PRO A 659 -56.21 24.31 26.90
C PRO A 659 -56.05 25.39 27.98
N THR A 660 -55.02 26.23 27.84
CA THR A 660 -54.87 27.42 28.70
C THR A 660 -55.84 28.51 28.23
N SER A 661 -57.06 28.50 28.78
CA SER A 661 -58.08 29.54 28.56
C SER A 661 -58.44 30.24 29.86
N ASN A 662 -58.97 31.45 29.74
CA ASN A 662 -59.57 32.19 30.83
C ASN A 662 -61.00 31.73 31.16
N LEU A 663 -61.55 30.77 30.42
CA LEU A 663 -62.85 30.18 30.69
C LEU A 663 -62.70 28.83 31.41
N SER A 664 -63.56 28.56 32.38
CA SER A 664 -63.59 27.26 33.06
C SER A 664 -65.01 26.78 33.33
N VAL A 665 -65.25 25.48 33.20
CA VAL A 665 -66.53 24.87 33.57
C VAL A 665 -66.43 24.31 34.98
N GLN A 666 -67.39 24.69 35.81
CA GLN A 666 -67.63 24.08 37.10
C GLN A 666 -68.75 23.05 36.97
N TYR A 667 -68.57 21.92 37.65
CA TYR A 667 -69.51 20.80 37.70
C TYR A 667 -69.90 20.50 39.15
N ARG A 668 -71.14 20.05 39.33
CA ARG A 668 -71.57 19.31 40.52
C ARG A 668 -72.50 18.17 40.12
N ALA A 669 -72.38 17.05 40.81
CA ALA A 669 -73.29 15.92 40.74
C ALA A 669 -74.51 16.20 41.63
N ALA A 670 -75.66 16.54 41.04
CA ALA A 670 -76.90 16.76 41.81
C ALA A 670 -77.61 15.45 42.16
N ASP A 671 -77.32 14.39 41.42
CA ASP A 671 -77.57 13.01 41.78
C ASP A 671 -76.24 12.29 41.93
N THR A 672 -76.11 11.46 42.96
CA THR A 672 -74.88 10.68 43.21
C THR A 672 -75.13 9.18 43.19
N ASN A 673 -76.38 8.77 42.95
CA ASN A 673 -76.72 7.36 42.80
C ASN A 673 -76.32 6.87 41.41
N ILE A 674 -75.18 6.17 41.34
CA ILE A 674 -74.59 5.65 40.10
C ILE A 674 -75.49 4.68 39.31
N ASN A 675 -76.60 4.22 39.87
CA ASN A 675 -77.54 3.28 39.25
C ASN A 675 -78.96 3.84 39.11
N ASP A 676 -79.14 5.17 39.01
CA ASP A 676 -80.45 5.79 38.85
C ASP A 676 -80.94 5.78 37.39
N ASN A 677 -82.23 6.02 37.17
CA ASN A 677 -82.82 6.19 35.83
C ASN A 677 -82.69 7.62 35.27
N GLN A 678 -82.00 8.49 35.99
CA GLN A 678 -81.73 9.87 35.61
C GLN A 678 -80.26 10.22 35.88
N ILE A 679 -79.65 10.99 34.98
CA ILE A 679 -78.36 11.66 35.20
C ILE A 679 -78.65 13.14 35.41
N LYS A 680 -78.15 13.74 36.50
CA LYS A 680 -78.38 15.16 36.86
C LYS A 680 -77.07 15.97 37.00
N PRO A 681 -76.35 16.23 35.89
CA PRO A 681 -75.13 17.03 35.95
C PRO A 681 -75.49 18.52 35.94
N HIS A 682 -75.00 19.28 36.92
CA HIS A 682 -75.23 20.73 36.96
C HIS A 682 -73.94 21.49 36.64
N PHE A 683 -74.06 22.58 35.88
CA PHE A 683 -72.92 23.34 35.35
C PHE A 683 -72.96 24.83 35.71
N ASN A 684 -71.78 25.43 35.84
CA ASN A 684 -71.58 26.87 35.91
C ASN A 684 -70.31 27.23 35.11
N ILE A 685 -70.42 28.12 34.13
CA ILE A 685 -69.28 28.60 33.35
C ILE A 685 -68.72 29.84 34.03
N LYS A 686 -67.42 29.86 34.32
CA LYS A 686 -66.71 31.04 34.82
C LYS A 686 -65.88 31.70 33.74
N ASN A 687 -65.95 33.02 33.68
CA ASN A 687 -65.07 33.85 32.88
C ASN A 687 -64.03 34.51 33.79
N ASN A 688 -62.86 33.89 33.88
CA ASN A 688 -61.70 34.40 34.63
C ASN A 688 -60.90 35.44 33.81
N GLY A 689 -61.40 35.82 32.64
CA GLY A 689 -60.74 36.76 31.72
C GLY A 689 -61.10 38.20 31.98
N THR A 690 -60.52 39.09 31.17
CA THR A 690 -60.69 40.55 31.26
C THR A 690 -61.74 41.11 30.30
N THR A 691 -62.32 40.28 29.42
CA THR A 691 -63.34 40.67 28.44
C THR A 691 -64.61 39.84 28.64
N ALA A 692 -65.77 40.42 28.32
CA ALA A 692 -67.03 39.68 28.33
C ALA A 692 -67.05 38.62 27.22
N VAL A 693 -67.69 37.48 27.49
CA VAL A 693 -67.82 36.36 26.53
C VAL A 693 -69.29 36.12 26.25
N LEU A 694 -69.67 36.09 24.97
CA LEU A 694 -71.03 35.77 24.55
C LEU A 694 -71.31 34.29 24.83
N LEU A 695 -72.42 33.98 25.49
CA LEU A 695 -72.81 32.59 25.74
C LEU A 695 -73.12 31.86 24.43
N SER A 696 -73.60 32.57 23.40
CA SER A 696 -73.88 32.01 22.08
C SER A 696 -72.65 31.44 21.37
N ASP A 697 -71.46 31.85 21.77
CA ASP A 697 -70.21 31.34 21.22
C ASP A 697 -69.80 30.05 21.93
N LEU A 698 -70.44 29.70 23.06
CA LEU A 698 -70.03 28.61 23.93
C LEU A 698 -70.87 27.35 23.73
N SER A 699 -70.23 26.19 23.90
CA SER A 699 -70.93 24.94 24.17
C SER A 699 -70.23 24.10 25.23
N ILE A 700 -71.02 23.43 26.07
CA ILE A 700 -70.52 22.47 27.09
C ILE A 700 -70.75 21.06 26.56
N ARG A 701 -69.78 20.15 26.74
CA ARG A 701 -69.99 18.71 26.53
C ARG A 701 -69.76 17.91 27.80
N TYR A 702 -70.74 17.08 28.14
CA TYR A 702 -70.67 16.08 29.21
C TYR A 702 -70.70 14.69 28.60
N TYR A 703 -69.65 13.91 28.85
CA TYR A 703 -69.34 12.61 28.26
C TYR A 703 -69.74 11.49 29.21
N PHE A 704 -70.48 10.52 28.69
CA PHE A 704 -71.03 9.41 29.44
C PHE A 704 -71.20 8.18 28.54
N THR A 705 -71.56 7.06 29.14
CA THR A 705 -71.95 5.83 28.46
C THR A 705 -73.46 5.67 28.53
N LYS A 706 -74.11 5.40 27.38
CA LYS A 706 -75.57 5.21 27.37
C LYS A 706 -76.00 3.91 28.04
N ASP A 707 -75.10 2.93 28.20
CA ASP A 707 -75.42 1.58 28.68
C ASP A 707 -76.62 0.96 27.95
N GLY A 708 -76.66 1.12 26.62
CA GLY A 708 -77.74 0.63 25.77
C GLY A 708 -77.92 1.42 24.48
N THR A 709 -78.98 1.09 23.72
CA THR A 709 -79.29 1.67 22.40
C THR A 709 -80.45 2.66 22.42
N GLN A 710 -81.03 2.91 23.59
CA GLN A 710 -82.26 3.70 23.72
C GLN A 710 -82.00 5.17 23.43
N ALA A 711 -83.01 5.85 22.89
CA ALA A 711 -82.96 7.29 22.69
C ALA A 711 -82.92 8.02 24.04
N MET A 712 -82.41 9.25 24.04
CA MET A 712 -82.20 10.05 25.24
C MET A 712 -83.20 11.21 25.30
N ASN A 713 -83.77 11.44 26.48
CA ASN A 713 -84.51 12.64 26.83
C ASN A 713 -83.61 13.61 27.62
N SER A 714 -83.86 14.91 27.50
CA SER A 714 -83.18 15.95 28.30
C SER A 714 -84.11 17.10 28.67
N TRP A 715 -83.93 17.62 29.88
CA TRP A 715 -84.63 18.79 30.41
C TRP A 715 -83.64 19.73 31.09
N VAL A 716 -83.90 21.03 30.99
CA VAL A 716 -83.26 22.03 31.85
C VAL A 716 -84.26 22.34 32.97
N ASP A 717 -84.03 21.78 34.15
CA ASP A 717 -84.94 21.96 35.29
C ASP A 717 -84.88 23.42 35.80
N TRP A 718 -83.72 24.07 35.73
CA TRP A 718 -83.54 25.50 35.98
C TRP A 718 -82.24 26.02 35.33
N ALA A 719 -82.24 27.26 34.84
CA ALA A 719 -81.01 27.95 34.42
C ALA A 719 -81.11 29.47 34.59
N GLN A 720 -80.09 30.10 35.18
CA GLN A 720 -80.05 31.56 35.37
C GLN A 720 -80.07 32.33 34.04
N VAL A 721 -79.53 31.72 32.97
CA VAL A 721 -79.51 32.25 31.60
C VAL A 721 -80.82 31.98 30.83
N GLY A 722 -81.83 31.38 31.48
CA GLY A 722 -83.11 31.00 30.90
C GLY A 722 -83.05 29.65 30.18
N GLY A 723 -83.82 28.66 30.63
CA GLY A 723 -83.79 27.31 30.06
C GLY A 723 -84.21 27.21 28.58
N ALA A 724 -85.05 28.14 28.11
CA ALA A 724 -85.42 28.25 26.69
C ALA A 724 -84.25 28.68 25.78
N ASN A 725 -83.20 29.28 26.35
CA ASN A 725 -82.02 29.71 25.63
C ASN A 725 -80.93 28.62 25.53
N ILE A 726 -81.18 27.41 26.04
CA ILE A 726 -80.21 26.31 26.04
C ILE A 726 -80.71 25.18 25.13
N GLN A 727 -80.00 24.94 24.04
CA GLN A 727 -80.22 23.81 23.14
C GLN A 727 -79.43 22.60 23.66
N ARG A 728 -80.02 21.40 23.57
CA ARG A 728 -79.38 20.13 23.95
C ARG A 728 -79.30 19.23 22.74
N THR A 729 -78.14 18.65 22.49
CA THR A 729 -77.97 17.65 21.42
C THR A 729 -77.15 16.47 21.93
N PHE A 730 -77.61 15.26 21.67
CA PHE A 730 -76.85 14.04 21.98
C PHE A 730 -76.06 13.61 20.75
N VAL A 731 -74.77 13.30 20.94
CA VAL A 731 -73.86 12.91 19.86
C VAL A 731 -73.08 11.66 20.27
N SER A 732 -72.96 10.70 19.35
CA SER A 732 -72.12 9.51 19.55
C SER A 732 -70.63 9.87 19.47
N THR A 733 -69.82 9.27 20.33
CA THR A 733 -68.36 9.50 20.37
C THR A 733 -67.62 8.22 20.71
N THR A 734 -66.30 8.22 20.54
CA THR A 734 -65.42 7.12 20.97
C THR A 734 -64.36 7.70 21.88
N GLY A 735 -64.35 7.28 23.15
CA GLY A 735 -63.32 7.69 24.11
C GLY A 735 -63.32 6.81 25.35
N THR A 736 -62.33 7.00 26.21
CA THR A 736 -62.22 6.28 27.49
C THR A 736 -63.47 6.56 28.32
N ASN A 737 -64.22 5.52 28.69
CA ASN A 737 -65.43 5.66 29.52
C ASN A 737 -66.49 6.61 28.90
N SER A 738 -66.61 6.62 27.56
CA SER A 738 -67.57 7.46 26.85
C SER A 738 -67.95 6.88 25.49
N ASP A 739 -69.24 6.66 25.27
CA ASP A 739 -69.82 6.35 23.95
C ASP A 739 -70.70 7.50 23.41
N THR A 740 -71.03 8.46 24.27
CA THR A 740 -71.98 9.53 24.00
C THR A 740 -71.58 10.79 24.76
N TYR A 741 -71.89 11.96 24.20
CA TYR A 741 -71.96 13.19 24.98
C TYR A 741 -73.27 13.93 24.75
N VAL A 742 -73.69 14.68 25.76
CA VAL A 742 -74.69 15.74 25.62
C VAL A 742 -73.95 17.07 25.42
N GLU A 743 -74.30 17.78 24.35
CA GLU A 743 -73.84 19.15 24.11
C GLU A 743 -74.93 20.14 24.50
N LEU A 744 -74.57 21.09 25.35
CA LEU A 744 -75.37 22.27 25.67
C LEU A 744 -74.82 23.45 24.88
N SER A 745 -75.58 23.98 23.92
CA SER A 745 -75.27 25.23 23.23
C SER A 745 -76.28 26.31 23.60
N PHE A 746 -75.88 27.58 23.51
CA PHE A 746 -76.70 28.69 23.95
C PHE A 746 -77.17 29.53 22.76
N THR A 747 -78.41 30.02 22.81
CA THR A 747 -78.91 31.01 21.83
C THR A 747 -78.39 32.41 22.19
N SER A 748 -78.52 33.36 21.26
CA SER A 748 -78.20 34.77 21.53
C SER A 748 -79.00 35.36 22.70
N GLY A 749 -80.17 34.80 23.03
CA GLY A 749 -81.00 35.19 24.17
C GLY A 749 -80.38 34.89 25.54
N ALA A 750 -79.35 34.04 25.61
CA ALA A 750 -78.64 33.72 26.86
C ALA A 750 -77.74 34.88 27.36
N GLY A 751 -77.43 35.85 26.50
CA GLY A 751 -76.60 37.01 26.84
C GLY A 751 -75.10 36.71 26.90
N SER A 752 -74.39 37.37 27.81
CA SER A 752 -72.94 37.25 27.97
C SER A 752 -72.53 37.07 29.43
N ILE A 753 -71.37 36.46 29.63
CA ILE A 753 -70.71 36.39 30.93
C ILE A 753 -69.71 37.55 31.01
N PRO A 754 -69.88 38.52 31.93
CA PRO A 754 -68.93 39.63 32.06
C PRO A 754 -67.54 39.14 32.49
N ALA A 755 -66.53 39.99 32.32
CA ALA A 755 -65.18 39.73 32.83
C ALA A 755 -65.22 39.47 34.35
N GLY A 756 -64.57 38.41 34.82
CA GLY A 756 -64.64 37.94 36.21
C GLY A 756 -65.99 37.34 36.63
N GLY A 757 -66.97 37.25 35.72
CA GLY A 757 -68.34 36.80 35.98
C GLY A 757 -68.55 35.30 35.79
N GLN A 758 -69.81 34.87 35.92
CA GLN A 758 -70.22 33.48 35.69
C GLN A 758 -71.62 33.37 35.07
N SER A 759 -71.93 32.25 34.42
CA SER A 759 -73.25 31.98 33.82
C SER A 759 -74.36 31.83 34.87
N GLY A 760 -74.00 31.47 36.10
CA GLY A 760 -74.95 30.95 37.07
C GLY A 760 -75.27 29.47 36.81
N ASP A 761 -76.09 28.90 37.69
CA ASP A 761 -76.39 27.47 37.73
C ASP A 761 -77.24 27.03 36.52
N ILE A 762 -76.83 25.94 35.87
CA ILE A 762 -77.49 25.29 34.73
C ILE A 762 -77.77 23.85 35.16
N GLN A 763 -79.04 23.54 35.43
CA GLN A 763 -79.47 22.25 35.96
C GLN A 763 -79.98 21.37 34.83
N LEU A 764 -79.13 20.49 34.32
CA LEU A 764 -79.49 19.49 33.31
C LEU A 764 -79.97 18.21 33.99
N ARG A 765 -81.07 17.64 33.48
CA ARG A 765 -81.53 16.30 33.80
C ARG A 765 -81.75 15.51 32.53
N MET A 766 -81.31 14.26 32.53
CA MET A 766 -81.42 13.36 31.36
C MET A 766 -81.94 12.00 31.78
N SER A 767 -82.63 11.32 30.85
CA SER A 767 -83.05 9.93 31.03
C SER A 767 -83.02 9.19 29.69
N LYS A 768 -83.03 7.86 29.72
CA LYS A 768 -83.43 7.07 28.55
C LYS A 768 -84.93 7.25 28.31
N THR A 769 -85.39 7.07 27.06
CA THR A 769 -86.83 7.16 26.72
C THR A 769 -87.68 6.11 27.42
N ASP A 770 -87.08 4.98 27.82
CA ASP A 770 -87.75 3.88 28.51
C ASP A 770 -87.53 3.88 30.03
N TRP A 771 -86.84 4.89 30.57
CA TRP A 771 -86.54 5.02 32.00
C TRP A 771 -85.71 3.87 32.60
N SER A 772 -84.95 3.14 31.78
CA SER A 772 -83.97 2.17 32.29
C SER A 772 -82.78 2.87 32.96
N ASN A 773 -82.14 2.19 33.92
CA ASN A 773 -81.06 2.76 34.73
C ASN A 773 -79.77 2.96 33.92
N PHE A 774 -78.97 3.94 34.32
CA PHE A 774 -77.58 4.13 33.88
C PHE A 774 -76.60 3.42 34.83
N ASN A 775 -75.37 3.25 34.39
CA ASN A 775 -74.22 2.96 35.24
C ASN A 775 -73.26 4.17 35.15
N GLU A 776 -73.30 5.07 36.11
CA GLU A 776 -72.43 6.27 36.05
C GLU A 776 -70.97 5.96 36.48
N SER A 777 -70.67 4.73 36.95
CA SER A 777 -69.30 4.36 37.39
C SER A 777 -68.29 4.25 36.23
N ASN A 778 -68.78 4.07 35.00
CA ASN A 778 -68.02 4.03 33.76
C ASN A 778 -68.23 5.28 32.89
N ASP A 779 -68.68 6.39 33.48
CA ASP A 779 -68.85 7.66 32.77
C ASP A 779 -67.63 8.56 32.94
N TYR A 780 -67.11 9.08 31.82
CA TYR A 780 -65.94 9.94 31.82
C TYR A 780 -66.16 11.21 32.64
N SER A 781 -67.26 11.93 32.42
CA SER A 781 -67.52 13.21 33.08
C SER A 781 -68.07 13.09 34.50
N PHE A 782 -68.47 11.90 34.95
CA PHE A 782 -69.06 11.71 36.27
C PHE A 782 -68.00 11.62 37.38
N ASP A 783 -68.28 12.27 38.51
CA ASP A 783 -67.60 12.02 39.78
C ASP A 783 -68.59 12.32 40.92
N GLY A 784 -69.14 11.27 41.51
CA GLY A 784 -70.11 11.34 42.60
C GLY A 784 -69.60 12.02 43.87
N THR A 785 -68.29 12.29 43.99
CA THR A 785 -67.73 13.06 45.11
C THR A 785 -67.92 14.58 44.93
N LYS A 786 -68.29 15.06 43.73
CA LYS A 786 -68.46 16.50 43.43
C LYS A 786 -69.85 17.00 43.79
N THR A 787 -70.21 16.97 45.07
CA THR A 787 -71.53 17.45 45.55
C THR A 787 -71.67 18.98 45.62
N SER A 788 -70.59 19.71 45.32
CA SER A 788 -70.55 21.18 45.22
C SER A 788 -69.76 21.63 43.99
N TYR A 789 -70.03 22.83 43.48
CA TYR A 789 -69.38 23.35 42.28
C TYR A 789 -67.86 23.41 42.40
N THR A 790 -67.17 22.59 41.61
CA THR A 790 -65.72 22.62 41.44
C THR A 790 -65.36 22.77 39.97
N ASN A 791 -64.21 23.39 39.67
CA ASN A 791 -63.64 23.30 38.33
C ASN A 791 -63.44 21.83 37.98
N TRP A 792 -63.93 21.43 36.81
CA TRP A 792 -63.92 20.03 36.39
C TRP A 792 -63.52 19.95 34.92
N ASP A 793 -62.36 19.37 34.69
CA ASP A 793 -61.74 19.28 33.36
C ASP A 793 -62.26 18.09 32.55
N LYS A 794 -62.97 17.15 33.17
CA LYS A 794 -63.67 16.08 32.44
C LYS A 794 -65.00 16.53 31.82
N VAL A 795 -65.33 17.82 31.93
CA VAL A 795 -66.42 18.46 31.19
C VAL A 795 -65.80 19.55 30.34
N THR A 796 -66.00 19.45 29.03
CA THR A 796 -65.30 20.33 28.09
C THR A 796 -66.13 21.54 27.71
N LEU A 797 -65.47 22.68 27.55
CA LEU A 797 -66.05 23.89 26.99
C LEU A 797 -65.44 24.17 25.62
N PHE A 798 -66.29 24.52 24.67
CA PHE A 798 -65.89 25.01 23.37
C PHE A 798 -66.28 26.47 23.23
N GLN A 799 -65.45 27.26 22.56
CA GLN A 799 -65.77 28.60 22.08
C GLN A 799 -65.62 28.61 20.57
N ASN A 800 -66.68 28.95 19.84
CA ASN A 800 -66.73 28.94 18.37
C ASN A 800 -66.24 27.59 17.79
N GLY A 801 -66.65 26.48 18.42
CA GLY A 801 -66.26 25.12 18.03
C GLY A 801 -64.84 24.70 18.39
N THR A 802 -64.04 25.58 19.01
CA THR A 802 -62.67 25.26 19.48
C THR A 802 -62.68 24.90 20.95
N LEU A 803 -62.01 23.81 21.35
CA LEU A 803 -61.89 23.40 22.76
C LEU A 803 -61.10 24.47 23.53
N VAL A 804 -61.74 25.06 24.55
CA VAL A 804 -61.13 26.09 25.41
C VAL A 804 -60.99 25.67 26.87
N TRP A 805 -61.72 24.66 27.34
CA TRP A 805 -61.54 24.11 28.69
C TRP A 805 -61.78 22.60 28.69
N GLY A 806 -61.06 21.91 29.58
CA GLY A 806 -61.22 20.49 29.81
C GLY A 806 -60.42 19.59 28.86
N ILE A 807 -60.57 18.29 29.05
CA ILE A 807 -59.89 17.22 28.32
C ILE A 807 -61.00 16.34 27.73
N GLN A 808 -60.87 16.00 26.44
CA GLN A 808 -61.78 15.04 25.79
C GLN A 808 -61.37 13.60 26.16
N PRO A 809 -62.34 12.66 26.27
CA PRO A 809 -62.09 11.25 26.63
C PRO A 809 -61.29 10.43 25.62
#